data_AF-A0A539DVV1-F1
#
_entry.id   AF-A0A539DVV1-F1
#
_cell.length_a   1.000
_cell.length_b   1.000
_cell.length_c   1.000
_cell.angle_alpha   90.00
_cell.angle_beta   90.00
_cell.angle_gamma   90.00
#
_symmetry.space_group_name_H-M   'P 1'
#
loop_
_entity.id
_entity.type
_entity.pdbx_description
1 polymer ?
#
loop_
_entity_poly.entity_id
_entity_poly.type
_entity_poly.pdbx_seq_one_letter_code
_entity_poly.pdbx_strand_id
1 'polypeptide(L)'
;MVYAFDLSPSARAAVKALPRTVTVGEDDILEIEVEGGLTLWISAQRYQARVALWHPEAISERGLELVGLPGPSVAERGVKEWFAGALRVLRLKADDIAEQLKDPNRWVECVKDLALKEVEKVGAWATTKLLIYLIEKRLTPGPGLYRWAAVDSATPLALDHATPLSADDLPTDRPILVFIHGMTSRTLGCFGAFCNSEASQEWSALQAMFGEHIYAFEHRTMSESPIDNAITLAGSLPVGAQLYLVTSSQGGLVGDLLCCGDAALDDLRIDRFKRSDLLQQKRLQVKRLARVACPARGTLLVSDNIDEFLSLLTNLIGYIPVVGQSPIYQVIKRITLEVVKGRIDPTLIPGIEAMMPASPLVALLNSVTEAQGELGVIAGDIEGGNWFKRIALFITDRFIYEQRDNDLVVNTDSMFHGARHTVEYYLFDQGAEVSHFNYFHNTHTRVACTRWLLAPAGQPPQEFTPFIREHIEPVAMQRALVKSAGKVQPTLFIVPGFMGSQLQRGEEKLWVNYQDLLAGGLTKIEDVHAKKITATALLGDYYGALCDYMAQTHEVQPFAYDWRNSIRRAATELGKEVSKVLQRNGQPVRFIAHGMGGLVVRRFIFDHPTLWEQLCARPGSRCILLGTPNHGSHATVELLLGAASSVRQLALLDREHALQQVVDLFAGFPGLLELLPQQVRDGSDFNGHSATAWRRLNIAAHCPQRRC
;
A
#
# COMPACT_ATOMS: atom_id res chain seq x y z
N MET A 1 28.01 -14.83 8.65
CA MET A 1 27.35 -16.10 8.33
C MET A 1 27.84 -17.16 9.30
N VAL A 2 26.94 -17.92 9.92
CA VAL A 2 27.22 -18.94 10.94
C VAL A 2 26.99 -20.35 10.39
N TYR A 3 25.88 -20.54 9.69
CA TYR A 3 25.55 -21.80 9.01
C TYR A 3 25.09 -21.53 7.58
N ALA A 4 25.30 -22.50 6.69
CA ALA A 4 24.81 -22.49 5.31
C ALA A 4 24.43 -23.91 4.90
N PHE A 5 23.26 -24.05 4.31
CA PHE A 5 22.68 -25.31 3.87
C PHE A 5 22.16 -25.15 2.44
N ASP A 6 22.54 -26.09 1.56
CA ASP A 6 21.94 -26.25 0.24
C ASP A 6 20.69 -27.11 0.41
N LEU A 7 19.55 -26.56 -0.01
CA LEU A 7 18.24 -27.18 0.13
C LEU A 7 17.58 -27.43 -1.23
N SER A 8 18.35 -27.30 -2.31
CA SER A 8 17.90 -27.57 -3.67
C SER A 8 17.34 -28.99 -3.82
N PRO A 9 16.43 -29.22 -4.78
CA PRO A 9 15.91 -30.56 -5.06
C PRO A 9 17.02 -31.59 -5.31
N SER A 10 18.11 -31.19 -5.96
CA SER A 10 19.32 -32.00 -6.16
C SER A 10 20.01 -32.37 -4.85
N ALA A 11 20.18 -31.41 -3.94
CA ALA A 11 20.78 -31.66 -2.63
C ALA A 11 19.89 -32.58 -1.77
N ARG A 12 18.57 -32.36 -1.77
CA ARG A 12 17.61 -33.22 -1.05
C ARG A 12 17.58 -34.65 -1.60
N ALA A 13 17.64 -34.82 -2.92
CA ALA A 13 17.65 -36.13 -3.57
C ALA A 13 18.97 -36.90 -3.40
N ALA A 14 20.09 -36.19 -3.23
CA ALA A 14 21.41 -36.81 -3.03
C ALA A 14 21.65 -37.30 -1.59
N VAL A 15 20.84 -36.87 -0.63
CA VAL A 15 21.09 -37.09 0.80
C VAL A 15 20.44 -38.39 1.31
N LYS A 16 21.27 -39.39 1.62
CA LYS A 16 20.96 -40.52 2.54
C LYS A 16 21.35 -40.20 4.00
N ALA A 17 21.62 -38.94 4.34
CA ALA A 17 22.24 -38.57 5.61
C ALA A 17 21.24 -38.39 6.76
N LEU A 18 21.71 -38.63 7.98
CA LEU A 18 20.98 -38.38 9.22
C LEU A 18 20.63 -36.88 9.37
N PRO A 19 19.51 -36.54 10.04
CA PRO A 19 19.13 -35.15 10.32
C PRO A 19 20.28 -34.39 10.99
N ARG A 20 20.59 -33.20 10.47
CA ARG A 20 21.64 -32.34 11.03
C ARG A 20 21.00 -31.30 11.96
N THR A 21 21.34 -31.36 13.24
CA THR A 21 20.86 -30.41 14.25
C THR A 21 21.85 -29.26 14.39
N VAL A 22 21.35 -28.02 14.42
CA VAL A 22 22.14 -26.82 14.71
C VAL A 22 21.43 -25.96 15.75
N THR A 23 22.21 -25.25 16.55
CA THR A 23 21.70 -24.30 17.54
C THR A 23 21.69 -22.91 16.94
N VAL A 24 20.52 -22.28 16.92
CA VAL A 24 20.30 -20.93 16.38
C VAL A 24 19.79 -20.05 17.52
N GLY A 25 20.39 -18.87 17.70
CA GLY A 25 19.92 -17.89 18.68
C GLY A 25 18.62 -17.23 18.23
N GLU A 26 17.79 -16.75 19.17
CA GLU A 26 16.51 -16.11 18.85
C GLU A 26 16.64 -14.89 17.92
N ASP A 27 17.74 -14.14 18.07
CA ASP A 27 18.08 -12.95 17.29
C ASP A 27 18.95 -13.24 16.05
N ASP A 28 19.28 -14.52 15.78
CA ASP A 28 19.91 -14.90 14.52
C ASP A 28 18.91 -14.76 13.37
N ILE A 29 19.43 -14.34 12.22
CA ILE A 29 18.63 -14.09 11.02
C ILE A 29 18.71 -15.31 10.11
N LEU A 30 17.54 -15.83 9.73
CA LEU A 30 17.39 -16.83 8.69
C LEU A 30 17.29 -16.11 7.34
N GLU A 31 18.28 -16.35 6.48
CA GLU A 31 18.29 -15.96 5.07
C GLU A 31 17.85 -17.17 4.24
N ILE A 32 16.61 -17.16 3.77
CA ILE A 32 15.96 -18.27 3.08
C ILE A 32 15.84 -17.92 1.60
N GLU A 33 16.58 -18.63 0.75
CA GLU A 33 16.50 -18.48 -0.70
C GLU A 33 15.38 -19.38 -1.23
N VAL A 34 14.39 -18.78 -1.89
CA VAL A 34 13.22 -19.48 -2.45
C VAL A 34 13.41 -19.75 -3.94
N GLU A 35 12.64 -20.70 -4.47
CA GLU A 35 12.63 -20.99 -5.91
C GLU A 35 12.28 -19.73 -6.71
N GLY A 36 13.13 -19.36 -7.69
CA GLY A 36 13.03 -18.09 -8.41
C GLY A 36 14.14 -17.07 -8.06
N GLY A 37 14.98 -17.37 -7.07
CA GLY A 37 16.19 -16.60 -6.71
C GLY A 37 15.94 -15.44 -5.75
N LEU A 38 14.76 -15.37 -5.15
CA LEU A 38 14.38 -14.38 -4.15
C LEU A 38 14.79 -14.84 -2.75
N THR A 39 15.08 -13.89 -1.87
CA THR A 39 15.58 -14.18 -0.52
C THR A 39 14.69 -13.56 0.56
N LEU A 40 14.17 -14.38 1.47
CA LEU A 40 13.45 -13.92 2.65
C LEU A 40 14.43 -13.79 3.82
N TRP A 41 14.43 -12.64 4.50
CA TRP A 41 15.13 -12.46 5.78
C TRP A 41 14.12 -12.41 6.91
N ILE A 42 14.24 -13.32 7.89
CA ILE A 42 13.36 -13.39 9.06
C ILE A 42 14.18 -13.78 10.31
N SER A 43 13.85 -13.26 11.50
CA SER A 43 14.51 -13.74 12.73
C SER A 43 14.11 -15.17 13.06
N ALA A 44 15.01 -15.92 13.68
CA ALA A 44 14.73 -17.28 14.10
C ALA A 44 13.53 -17.35 15.05
N GLN A 45 13.42 -16.40 15.99
CA GLN A 45 12.28 -16.28 16.90
C GLN A 45 10.95 -16.09 16.15
N ARG A 46 10.88 -15.15 15.20
CA ARG A 46 9.65 -14.86 14.45
C ARG A 46 9.28 -16.01 13.52
N TYR A 47 10.27 -16.64 12.90
CA TYR A 47 10.05 -17.83 12.09
C TYR A 47 9.47 -18.98 12.93
N GLN A 48 10.04 -19.24 14.10
CA GLN A 48 9.53 -20.24 15.03
C GLN A 48 8.09 -19.93 15.47
N ALA A 49 7.78 -18.67 15.78
CA ALA A 49 6.42 -18.27 16.15
C ALA A 49 5.41 -18.47 15.00
N ARG A 50 5.80 -18.19 13.75
CA ARG A 50 4.95 -18.43 12.57
C ARG A 50 4.73 -19.93 12.34
N VAL A 51 5.79 -20.73 12.44
CA VAL A 51 5.68 -22.20 12.32
C VAL A 51 4.82 -22.77 13.44
N ALA A 52 4.94 -22.28 14.67
CA ALA A 52 4.10 -22.74 15.79
C ALA A 52 2.59 -22.53 15.52
N LEU A 53 2.25 -21.46 14.80
CA LEU A 53 0.87 -21.14 14.47
C LEU A 53 0.34 -21.98 13.30
N TRP A 54 1.19 -22.29 12.31
CA TRP A 54 0.75 -22.81 11.00
C TRP A 54 1.08 -24.29 10.79
N HIS A 55 2.19 -24.75 11.38
CA HIS A 55 2.70 -26.12 11.32
C HIS A 55 3.17 -26.56 12.72
N PRO A 56 2.26 -26.64 13.71
CA PRO A 56 2.62 -27.05 15.07
C PRO A 56 3.29 -28.43 15.11
N GLU A 57 3.01 -29.30 14.15
CA GLU A 57 3.64 -30.61 13.96
C GLU A 57 5.15 -30.54 13.66
N ALA A 58 5.64 -29.42 13.14
CA ALA A 58 7.05 -29.21 12.85
C ALA A 58 7.86 -28.84 14.11
N ILE A 59 7.20 -28.63 15.26
CA ILE A 59 7.86 -28.35 16.53
C ILE A 59 7.90 -29.61 17.37
N SER A 60 9.10 -30.12 17.64
CA SER A 60 9.32 -31.28 18.50
C SER A 60 10.18 -30.92 19.72
N GLU A 61 10.32 -31.86 20.66
CA GLU A 61 11.24 -31.71 21.80
C GLU A 61 12.71 -31.52 21.36
N ARG A 62 13.05 -31.85 20.11
CA ARG A 62 14.38 -31.66 19.51
C ARG A 62 14.56 -30.27 18.89
N GLY A 63 13.51 -29.45 18.88
CA GLY A 63 13.48 -28.13 18.28
C GLY A 63 12.59 -28.07 17.04
N LEU A 64 12.80 -27.02 16.25
CA LEU A 64 12.07 -26.78 15.01
C LEU A 64 12.61 -27.69 13.89
N GLU A 65 11.81 -28.64 13.43
CA GLU A 65 12.13 -29.46 12.27
C GLU A 65 11.83 -28.67 11.00
N LEU A 66 12.86 -28.44 10.19
CA LEU A 66 12.72 -27.80 8.87
C LEU A 66 12.22 -28.83 7.85
N VAL A 67 11.01 -29.36 8.04
CA VAL A 67 10.39 -30.34 7.13
C VAL A 67 9.78 -29.64 5.91
N GLY A 68 9.45 -28.35 6.03
CA GLY A 68 9.12 -27.45 4.94
C GLY A 68 9.55 -26.04 5.33
N LEU A 69 10.38 -25.41 4.50
CA LEU A 69 10.65 -23.97 4.62
C LEU A 69 9.40 -23.20 4.15
N PRO A 70 9.20 -21.93 4.56
CA PRO A 70 7.87 -21.34 4.70
C PRO A 70 7.02 -21.56 3.45
N GLY A 71 5.94 -22.32 3.56
CA GLY A 71 4.91 -22.38 2.52
C GLY A 71 3.81 -21.35 2.82
N PRO A 72 3.06 -20.89 1.81
CA PRO A 72 1.92 -20.03 2.05
C PRO A 72 0.87 -20.70 2.95
N SER A 73 0.19 -19.90 3.78
CA SER A 73 -0.96 -20.37 4.55
C SER A 73 -2.08 -20.81 3.61
N VAL A 74 -2.37 -22.12 3.65
CA VAL A 74 -3.71 -22.70 3.46
C VAL A 74 -4.56 -22.07 2.35
N ALA A 75 -4.15 -22.18 1.07
CA ALA A 75 -5.06 -21.95 -0.05
C ALA A 75 -4.77 -22.71 -1.35
N GLU A 76 -3.64 -23.38 -1.52
CA GLU A 76 -3.38 -24.12 -2.76
C GLU A 76 -3.18 -25.61 -2.52
N ARG A 77 -4.30 -26.36 -2.47
CA ARG A 77 -4.26 -27.77 -2.88
C ARG A 77 -4.02 -27.81 -4.39
N GLY A 78 -2.77 -27.76 -4.82
CA GLY A 78 -2.41 -27.95 -6.23
C GLY A 78 -1.03 -27.45 -6.66
N VAL A 79 -0.41 -26.54 -5.92
CA VAL A 79 0.95 -26.08 -6.22
C VAL A 79 1.94 -26.94 -5.45
N LYS A 80 2.95 -27.44 -6.17
CA LYS A 80 4.02 -28.30 -5.63
C LYS A 80 4.66 -27.61 -4.42
N GLU A 81 5.01 -28.42 -3.42
CA GLU A 81 5.75 -28.04 -2.23
C GLU A 81 6.84 -27.01 -2.57
N TRP A 82 6.83 -25.87 -1.88
CA TRP A 82 7.88 -24.85 -1.95
C TRP A 82 9.23 -25.48 -1.61
N PHE A 83 10.16 -25.50 -2.55
CA PHE A 83 11.54 -25.91 -2.26
C PHE A 83 12.41 -24.68 -2.11
N ALA A 84 12.80 -24.36 -0.87
CA ALA A 84 13.88 -23.41 -0.66
C ALA A 84 15.16 -23.93 -1.33
N GLY A 85 15.82 -23.10 -2.12
CA GLY A 85 17.09 -23.42 -2.77
C GLY A 85 18.25 -23.44 -1.77
N ALA A 86 18.22 -22.55 -0.77
CA ALA A 86 19.24 -22.48 0.27
C ALA A 86 18.71 -21.89 1.58
N LEU A 87 19.35 -22.24 2.70
CA LEU A 87 19.15 -21.61 4.00
C LEU A 87 20.51 -21.18 4.56
N ARG A 88 20.65 -19.91 4.91
CA ARG A 88 21.83 -19.39 5.61
C ARG A 88 21.40 -18.79 6.93
N VAL A 89 22.18 -19.04 7.98
CA VAL A 89 21.97 -18.44 9.30
C VAL A 89 23.00 -17.34 9.50
N LEU A 90 22.54 -16.12 9.70
CA LEU A 90 23.37 -14.92 9.83
C LEU A 90 23.30 -14.40 11.26
N ARG A 91 24.47 -14.16 11.85
CA ARG A 91 24.61 -13.44 13.12
C ARG A 91 25.22 -12.08 12.87
N LEU A 92 24.43 -11.02 13.07
CA LEU A 92 24.93 -9.65 13.06
C LEU A 92 25.82 -9.45 14.29
N LYS A 93 27.13 -9.31 14.08
CA LYS A 93 28.08 -8.94 15.13
C LYS A 93 27.91 -7.47 15.51
N ALA A 94 28.20 -7.14 16.76
CA ALA A 94 28.37 -5.74 17.16
C ALA A 94 29.48 -5.11 16.30
N ASP A 95 29.20 -3.93 15.78
CA ASP A 95 30.09 -3.14 14.91
C ASP A 95 30.20 -1.71 15.41
N ASP A 96 30.99 -0.88 14.71
CA ASP A 96 31.22 0.51 15.08
C ASP A 96 29.93 1.35 15.19
N ILE A 97 28.84 0.93 14.55
CA ILE A 97 27.53 1.56 14.69
C ILE A 97 26.96 1.28 16.09
N ALA A 98 27.09 0.05 16.59
CA ALA A 98 26.66 -0.30 17.95
C ALA A 98 27.43 0.48 19.03
N GLU A 99 28.71 0.76 18.82
CA GLU A 99 29.50 1.63 19.72
C GLU A 99 29.10 3.11 19.58
N GLN A 100 28.84 3.59 18.36
CA GLN A 100 28.34 4.96 18.14
C GLN A 100 26.99 5.23 18.82
N LEU A 101 26.10 4.24 18.85
CA LEU A 101 24.81 4.36 19.54
C LEU A 101 24.93 4.49 21.06
N LYS A 102 26.03 4.00 21.67
CA LYS A 102 26.26 4.09 23.12
C LYS A 102 26.80 5.44 23.58
N ASP A 103 27.22 6.31 22.67
CA ASP A 103 27.81 7.61 22.96
C ASP A 103 26.82 8.76 22.66
N PRO A 104 26.12 9.31 23.67
CA PRO A 104 25.12 10.36 23.47
C PRO A 104 25.67 11.62 22.80
N ASN A 105 26.99 11.89 22.90
CA ASN A 105 27.60 13.04 22.24
C ASN A 105 27.64 12.90 20.71
N ARG A 106 27.50 11.68 20.18
CA ARG A 106 27.41 11.40 18.73
C ARG A 106 26.00 11.49 18.18
N TRP A 107 25.00 11.63 19.04
CA TRP A 107 23.60 11.76 18.63
C TRP A 107 23.30 13.20 18.14
N VAL A 108 24.22 14.13 18.39
CA VAL A 108 24.01 15.57 18.26
C VAL A 108 24.00 16.06 16.81
N GLU A 109 24.13 15.23 15.77
CA GLU A 109 24.10 15.73 14.37
C GLU A 109 22.73 15.54 13.70
N CYS A 110 22.11 14.37 13.79
CA CYS A 110 20.80 14.06 13.18
C CYS A 110 19.60 14.24 14.13
N VAL A 111 19.86 14.52 15.41
CA VAL A 111 18.87 14.68 16.49
C VAL A 111 18.82 16.13 17.01
N LYS A 112 19.56 17.08 16.38
CA LYS A 112 19.64 18.51 16.77
C LYS A 112 18.29 19.19 16.94
N ASP A 113 17.31 18.75 16.15
CA ASP A 113 15.96 19.34 16.11
C ASP A 113 15.07 18.87 17.26
N LEU A 114 15.51 17.87 18.03
CA LEU A 114 14.86 17.47 19.28
C LEU A 114 15.47 18.28 20.43
N ALA A 115 14.62 18.99 21.18
CA ALA A 115 15.04 19.61 22.41
C ALA A 115 15.66 18.54 23.34
N LEU A 116 16.92 18.75 23.77
CA LEU A 116 17.71 17.85 24.62
C LEU A 116 17.00 17.36 25.90
N LYS A 117 15.88 17.99 26.31
CA LYS A 117 15.07 17.61 27.48
C LYS A 117 14.00 16.54 27.21
N GLU A 118 13.69 16.20 25.96
CA GLU A 118 12.67 15.18 25.59
C GLU A 118 13.29 13.81 25.23
N VAL A 119 14.62 13.70 25.24
CA VAL A 119 15.35 12.50 24.80
C VAL A 119 15.02 11.25 25.64
N GLU A 120 14.65 11.41 26.92
CA GLU A 120 14.25 10.30 27.80
C GLU A 120 12.91 9.65 27.40
N LYS A 121 11.99 10.39 26.75
CA LYS A 121 10.70 9.87 26.26
C LYS A 121 10.72 9.46 24.78
N VAL A 122 11.70 9.94 24.02
CA VAL A 122 11.85 9.74 22.56
C VAL A 122 12.92 8.69 22.22
N GLY A 123 13.52 8.04 23.23
CA GLY A 123 14.70 7.18 23.09
C GLY A 123 14.64 6.17 21.95
N ALA A 124 13.55 5.41 21.79
CA ALA A 124 13.43 4.41 20.73
C ALA A 124 13.40 5.03 19.32
N TRP A 125 12.60 6.08 19.10
CA TRP A 125 12.53 6.78 17.81
C TRP A 125 13.86 7.45 17.46
N ALA A 126 14.49 8.14 18.42
CA ALA A 126 15.79 8.79 18.22
C ALA A 126 16.89 7.77 17.93
N THR A 127 16.90 6.64 18.64
CA THR A 127 17.85 5.52 18.40
C THR A 127 17.65 4.93 17.01
N THR A 128 16.40 4.70 16.58
CA THR A 128 16.05 4.23 15.24
C THR A 128 16.54 5.21 14.18
N LYS A 129 16.18 6.51 14.30
CA LYS A 129 16.61 7.55 13.36
C LYS A 129 18.13 7.63 13.26
N LEU A 130 18.84 7.60 14.39
CA LEU A 130 20.31 7.62 14.42
C LEU A 130 20.93 6.37 13.79
N LEU A 131 20.43 5.17 14.11
CA LEU A 131 20.92 3.93 13.53
C LEU A 131 20.80 3.95 11.99
N ILE A 132 19.63 4.32 11.48
CA ILE A 132 19.40 4.45 10.03
C ILE A 132 20.28 5.54 9.42
N TYR A 133 20.43 6.70 10.09
CA TYR A 133 21.32 7.77 9.65
C TYR A 133 22.78 7.32 9.55
N LEU A 134 23.28 6.56 10.54
CA LEU A 134 24.64 6.02 10.55
C LEU A 134 24.88 4.99 9.44
N ILE A 135 23.83 4.34 8.96
CA ILE A 135 23.85 3.44 7.80
C ILE A 135 23.84 4.28 6.50
N GLU A 136 22.91 5.24 6.37
CA GLU A 136 22.76 6.09 5.17
C GLU A 136 23.93 7.06 4.95
N LYS A 137 24.61 7.55 5.99
CA LYS A 137 25.74 8.49 5.86
C LYS A 137 26.94 7.95 5.07
N ARG A 138 26.93 6.64 4.77
CA ARG A 138 27.94 5.98 3.92
C ARG A 138 27.71 6.22 2.42
N LEU A 139 26.56 6.78 2.03
CA LEU A 139 26.23 7.11 0.65
C LEU A 139 26.96 8.39 0.21
N THR A 140 27.59 8.35 -0.98
CA THR A 140 28.35 9.46 -1.60
C THR A 140 27.90 9.76 -3.03
N PRO A 141 27.56 10.99 -3.42
CA PRO A 141 27.58 12.22 -2.62
C PRO A 141 26.64 12.18 -1.41
N GLY A 142 26.86 13.07 -0.45
CA GLY A 142 25.94 13.26 0.67
C GLY A 142 24.65 13.97 0.23
N PRO A 143 23.73 14.25 1.16
CA PRO A 143 22.53 15.03 0.86
C PRO A 143 22.85 16.45 0.39
N GLY A 144 22.09 16.92 -0.59
CA GLY A 144 22.24 18.26 -1.15
C GLY A 144 21.66 18.39 -2.55
N LEU A 145 21.62 19.62 -3.05
CA LEU A 145 21.26 19.90 -4.43
C LEU A 145 22.53 19.99 -5.27
N TYR A 146 22.61 19.22 -6.35
CA TYR A 146 23.79 19.11 -7.19
C TYR A 146 23.49 19.51 -8.63
N ARG A 147 24.44 20.16 -9.29
CA ARG A 147 24.35 20.44 -10.72
C ARG A 147 24.45 19.15 -11.52
N TRP A 148 23.50 18.91 -12.41
CA TRP A 148 23.42 17.69 -13.20
C TRP A 148 23.56 17.91 -14.71
N ALA A 149 23.50 19.16 -15.18
CA ALA A 149 23.80 19.52 -16.57
C ALA A 149 24.96 20.52 -16.67
N ALA A 150 25.66 20.50 -17.80
CA ALA A 150 26.63 21.51 -18.22
C ALA A 150 26.37 21.92 -19.68
N VAL A 151 26.75 23.15 -20.03
CA VAL A 151 26.55 23.73 -21.37
C VAL A 151 27.21 22.88 -22.47
N ASP A 152 28.40 22.34 -22.21
CA ASP A 152 29.19 21.60 -23.19
C ASP A 152 29.06 20.07 -23.06
N SER A 153 28.07 19.58 -22.31
CA SER A 153 27.89 18.15 -22.05
C SER A 153 26.60 17.63 -22.67
N ALA A 154 26.70 16.62 -23.53
CA ALA A 154 25.56 15.96 -24.18
C ALA A 154 24.87 14.92 -23.27
N THR A 155 25.41 14.67 -22.08
CA THR A 155 24.88 13.76 -21.06
C THR A 155 24.93 14.40 -19.68
N PRO A 156 24.16 13.91 -18.69
CA PRO A 156 24.22 14.40 -17.33
C PRO A 156 25.62 14.24 -16.70
N LEU A 157 25.93 15.09 -15.73
CA LEU A 157 27.19 15.09 -15.00
C LEU A 157 27.24 13.97 -13.96
N ALA A 158 28.44 13.42 -13.73
CA ALA A 158 28.68 12.50 -12.62
C ALA A 158 28.64 13.25 -11.27
N LEU A 159 27.97 12.67 -10.28
CA LEU A 159 27.75 13.33 -8.98
C LEU A 159 28.71 12.87 -7.87
N ASP A 160 29.48 11.80 -8.08
CA ASP A 160 30.32 11.16 -7.05
C ASP A 160 31.36 12.09 -6.41
N HIS A 161 31.75 13.15 -7.13
CA HIS A 161 32.72 14.16 -6.70
C HIS A 161 32.16 15.59 -6.73
N ALA A 162 30.86 15.74 -6.96
CA ALA A 162 30.21 17.05 -7.01
C ALA A 162 30.07 17.64 -5.59
N THR A 163 30.10 18.97 -5.51
CA THR A 163 29.83 19.72 -4.28
C THR A 163 28.37 20.18 -4.26
N PRO A 164 27.70 20.14 -3.09
CA PRO A 164 26.33 20.60 -2.99
C PRO A 164 26.27 22.12 -3.18
N LEU A 165 25.26 22.57 -3.90
CA LEU A 165 24.99 23.97 -4.19
C LEU A 165 24.19 24.61 -3.05
N SER A 166 24.39 25.91 -2.89
CA SER A 166 23.60 26.79 -2.05
C SER A 166 22.66 27.66 -2.89
N ALA A 167 21.77 28.39 -2.23
CA ALA A 167 20.84 29.30 -2.91
C ALA A 167 21.55 30.38 -3.75
N ASP A 168 22.76 30.79 -3.35
CA ASP A 168 23.56 31.82 -4.04
C ASP A 168 24.17 31.30 -5.35
N ASP A 169 24.28 29.97 -5.51
CA ASP A 169 24.81 29.33 -6.72
C ASP A 169 23.75 29.13 -7.81
N LEU A 170 22.48 29.44 -7.50
CA LEU A 170 21.33 29.18 -8.33
C LEU A 170 20.76 30.48 -8.93
N PRO A 171 20.19 30.40 -10.14
CA PRO A 171 19.59 31.58 -10.73
C PRO A 171 18.26 31.96 -10.07
N THR A 172 17.96 33.26 -10.06
CA THR A 172 16.70 33.80 -9.51
C THR A 172 15.69 34.18 -10.60
N ASP A 173 16.13 34.31 -11.85
CA ASP A 173 15.41 34.92 -12.97
C ASP A 173 15.04 33.96 -14.10
N ARG A 174 15.47 32.70 -14.01
CA ARG A 174 15.25 31.65 -15.02
C ARG A 174 14.73 30.36 -14.36
N PRO A 175 13.94 29.56 -15.10
CA PRO A 175 13.40 28.32 -14.57
C PRO A 175 14.51 27.29 -14.33
N ILE A 176 14.35 26.50 -13.27
CA ILE A 176 15.24 25.39 -12.94
C ILE A 176 14.47 24.08 -12.89
N LEU A 177 15.13 23.00 -13.33
CA LEU A 177 14.59 21.64 -13.29
C LEU A 177 15.26 20.85 -12.16
N VAL A 178 14.47 20.25 -11.27
CA VAL A 178 14.99 19.46 -10.14
C VAL A 178 14.45 18.03 -10.21
N PHE A 179 15.36 17.07 -10.20
CA PHE A 179 15.07 15.63 -10.09
C PHE A 179 15.14 15.19 -8.63
N ILE A 180 14.07 14.55 -8.14
CA ILE A 180 13.92 14.08 -6.74
C ILE A 180 13.66 12.58 -6.73
N HIS A 181 14.64 11.80 -6.29
CA HIS A 181 14.56 10.34 -6.33
C HIS A 181 13.72 9.76 -5.18
N GLY A 182 13.32 8.50 -5.35
CA GLY A 182 12.52 7.74 -4.39
C GLY A 182 13.29 7.08 -3.25
N MET A 183 12.54 6.34 -2.42
CA MET A 183 13.03 5.60 -1.26
C MET A 183 14.16 4.63 -1.62
N THR A 184 15.19 4.57 -0.76
CA THR A 184 16.33 3.64 -0.88
C THR A 184 17.01 3.69 -2.25
N SER A 185 16.99 4.86 -2.89
CA SER A 185 17.58 5.10 -4.21
C SER A 185 18.52 6.31 -4.16
N ARG A 186 19.00 6.71 -5.34
CA ARG A 186 19.81 7.90 -5.63
C ARG A 186 19.43 8.45 -6.98
N THR A 187 19.92 9.64 -7.34
CA THR A 187 19.70 10.21 -8.67
C THR A 187 20.12 9.24 -9.76
N LEU A 188 21.33 8.68 -9.70
CA LEU A 188 21.80 7.74 -10.73
C LEU A 188 20.98 6.44 -10.73
N GLY A 189 20.55 5.96 -9.57
CA GLY A 189 19.74 4.73 -9.47
C GLY A 189 18.34 4.90 -10.04
N CYS A 190 17.75 6.10 -9.93
CA CYS A 190 16.39 6.38 -10.37
C CYS A 190 16.32 6.97 -11.77
N PHE A 191 17.23 7.89 -12.11
CA PHE A 191 17.20 8.70 -13.32
C PHE A 191 18.43 8.47 -14.21
N GLY A 192 19.31 7.51 -13.87
CA GLY A 192 20.52 7.22 -14.64
C GLY A 192 20.28 6.82 -16.09
N ALA A 193 19.06 6.40 -16.46
CA ALA A 193 18.69 6.16 -17.85
C ALA A 193 18.84 7.41 -18.75
N PHE A 194 18.78 8.63 -18.19
CA PHE A 194 19.10 9.86 -18.92
C PHE A 194 20.58 9.98 -19.31
N CYS A 195 21.46 9.19 -18.69
CA CYS A 195 22.87 9.11 -19.08
C CYS A 195 23.11 8.18 -20.28
N ASN A 196 22.11 7.39 -20.68
CA ASN A 196 22.23 6.46 -21.79
C ASN A 196 22.01 7.17 -23.14
N SER A 197 22.65 6.69 -24.20
CA SER A 197 22.50 7.25 -25.55
C SER A 197 21.05 7.18 -26.08
N GLU A 198 20.25 6.22 -25.60
CA GLU A 198 18.83 6.10 -25.93
C GLU A 198 17.97 7.24 -25.40
N ALA A 199 18.46 8.01 -24.41
CA ALA A 199 17.76 9.16 -23.83
C ALA A 199 18.31 10.50 -24.33
N SER A 200 19.22 10.49 -25.33
CA SER A 200 19.91 11.68 -25.81
C SER A 200 18.95 12.73 -26.39
N GLN A 201 17.83 12.33 -27.00
CA GLN A 201 16.85 13.27 -27.55
C GLN A 201 16.09 14.00 -26.44
N GLU A 202 15.62 13.26 -25.44
CA GLU A 202 14.94 13.77 -24.26
C GLU A 202 15.84 14.69 -23.46
N TRP A 203 17.08 14.28 -23.21
CA TRP A 203 18.06 15.09 -22.51
C TRP A 203 18.38 16.39 -23.26
N SER A 204 18.61 16.31 -24.57
CA SER A 204 18.85 17.50 -25.41
C SER A 204 17.67 18.47 -25.39
N ALA A 205 16.44 17.96 -25.38
CA ALA A 205 15.23 18.78 -25.32
C ALA A 205 15.10 19.49 -23.95
N LEU A 206 15.43 18.81 -22.85
CA LEU A 206 15.49 19.43 -21.52
C LEU A 206 16.58 20.50 -21.45
N GLN A 207 17.78 20.22 -21.98
CA GLN A 207 18.88 21.21 -22.04
C GLN A 207 18.52 22.42 -22.91
N ALA A 208 17.76 22.25 -23.98
CA ALA A 208 17.31 23.37 -24.80
C ALA A 208 16.41 24.35 -24.02
N MET A 209 15.61 23.85 -23.07
CA MET A 209 14.75 24.69 -22.23
C MET A 209 15.45 25.22 -20.98
N PHE A 210 16.21 24.38 -20.28
CA PHE A 210 16.76 24.69 -18.95
C PHE A 210 18.26 25.01 -18.97
N GLY A 211 18.96 24.80 -20.09
CA GLY A 211 20.41 24.99 -20.19
C GLY A 211 21.17 24.12 -19.17
N GLU A 212 22.05 24.76 -18.40
CA GLU A 212 22.80 24.15 -17.30
C GLU A 212 22.02 24.07 -15.96
N HIS A 213 20.76 24.52 -15.93
CA HIS A 213 19.93 24.60 -14.72
C HIS A 213 19.08 23.36 -14.50
N ILE A 214 19.69 22.20 -14.71
CA ILE A 214 19.14 20.91 -14.39
C ILE A 214 19.91 20.37 -13.18
N TYR A 215 19.18 20.08 -12.11
CA TYR A 215 19.72 19.75 -10.81
C TYR A 215 19.18 18.41 -10.32
N ALA A 216 20.01 17.73 -9.54
CA ALA A 216 19.72 16.47 -8.89
C ALA A 216 19.69 16.69 -7.38
N PHE A 217 18.61 16.32 -6.72
CA PHE A 217 18.50 16.40 -5.27
C PHE A 217 18.79 15.02 -4.66
N GLU A 218 19.92 14.92 -3.96
CA GLU A 218 20.28 13.75 -3.15
C GLU A 218 19.77 13.99 -1.73
N HIS A 219 19.02 13.04 -1.19
CA HIS A 219 18.45 13.14 0.16
C HIS A 219 18.42 11.79 0.87
N ARG A 220 18.31 11.82 2.20
CA ARG A 220 18.11 10.59 2.98
C ARG A 220 16.63 10.24 2.92
N THR A 221 16.34 8.98 2.63
CA THR A 221 14.95 8.57 2.36
C THR A 221 14.41 7.62 3.42
N MET A 222 15.26 7.18 4.34
CA MET A 222 14.90 6.32 5.46
C MET A 222 14.97 7.07 6.79
N SER A 223 16.11 7.71 7.10
CA SER A 223 16.33 8.43 8.37
C SER A 223 15.69 9.81 8.42
N GLU A 224 15.37 10.38 7.26
CA GLU A 224 14.70 11.67 7.12
C GLU A 224 13.31 11.46 6.51
N SER A 225 12.33 12.23 6.97
CA SER A 225 10.98 12.21 6.42
C SER A 225 10.91 13.03 5.13
N PRO A 226 9.90 12.84 4.27
CA PRO A 226 9.69 13.71 3.11
C PRO A 226 9.55 15.20 3.48
N ILE A 227 9.09 15.50 4.71
CA ILE A 227 9.03 16.86 5.25
C ILE A 227 10.44 17.42 5.47
N ASP A 228 11.31 16.66 6.15
CA ASP A 228 12.71 17.05 6.36
C ASP A 228 13.42 17.29 5.02
N ASN A 229 13.14 16.44 4.02
CA ASN A 229 13.68 16.53 2.67
C ASN A 229 13.16 17.76 1.92
N ALA A 230 11.87 18.06 2.00
CA ALA A 230 11.28 19.25 1.40
C ALA A 230 11.86 20.54 1.99
N ILE A 231 12.03 20.59 3.32
CA ILE A 231 12.66 21.72 4.02
C ILE A 231 14.13 21.87 3.58
N THR A 232 14.86 20.76 3.51
CA THR A 232 16.27 20.76 3.07
C THR A 232 16.40 21.29 1.65
N LEU A 233 15.58 20.79 0.72
CA LEU A 233 15.57 21.26 -0.66
C LEU A 233 15.19 22.75 -0.74
N ALA A 234 14.11 23.17 -0.07
CA ALA A 234 13.70 24.57 -0.03
C ALA A 234 14.79 25.49 0.54
N GLY A 235 15.54 25.03 1.54
CA GLY A 235 16.69 25.73 2.09
C GLY A 235 17.77 26.06 1.06
N SER A 236 18.05 25.11 0.15
CA SER A 236 19.03 25.25 -0.93
C SER A 236 18.56 26.09 -2.11
N LEU A 237 17.27 26.44 -2.19
CA LEU A 237 16.70 27.19 -3.31
C LEU A 237 16.63 28.70 -3.03
N PRO A 238 16.77 29.59 -4.03
CA PRO A 238 16.56 31.02 -3.83
C PRO A 238 15.08 31.34 -3.58
N VAL A 239 14.83 32.48 -2.95
CA VAL A 239 13.46 32.99 -2.76
C VAL A 239 12.82 33.26 -4.13
N GLY A 240 11.60 32.78 -4.35
CA GLY A 240 10.88 32.97 -5.61
C GLY A 240 11.35 32.08 -6.75
N ALA A 241 12.17 31.05 -6.48
CA ALA A 241 12.68 30.14 -7.52
C ALA A 241 11.54 29.56 -8.37
N GLN A 242 11.72 29.59 -9.70
CA GLN A 242 10.77 29.01 -10.65
C GLN A 242 11.12 27.54 -10.91
N LEU A 243 10.32 26.62 -10.39
CA LEU A 243 10.66 25.20 -10.33
C LEU A 243 9.87 24.37 -11.34
N TYR A 244 10.59 23.45 -11.98
CA TYR A 244 10.04 22.29 -12.67
C TYR A 244 10.56 21.06 -11.93
N LEU A 245 9.67 20.14 -11.59
CA LEU A 245 9.99 19.01 -10.72
C LEU A 245 9.76 17.69 -11.46
N VAL A 246 10.72 16.77 -11.35
CA VAL A 246 10.54 15.37 -11.71
C VAL A 246 10.77 14.55 -10.47
N THR A 247 9.76 13.77 -10.09
CA THR A 247 9.78 13.01 -8.85
C THR A 247 9.49 11.54 -9.12
N SER A 248 10.08 10.68 -8.30
CA SER A 248 9.84 9.24 -8.35
C SER A 248 9.49 8.72 -6.96
N SER A 249 8.48 7.85 -6.88
CA SER A 249 8.11 7.15 -5.64
C SER A 249 7.90 8.14 -4.48
N GLN A 250 8.47 7.87 -3.31
CA GLN A 250 8.42 8.74 -2.12
C GLN A 250 8.87 10.19 -2.41
N GLY A 251 9.74 10.41 -3.41
CA GLY A 251 10.12 11.76 -3.86
C GLY A 251 8.93 12.59 -4.34
N GLY A 252 7.84 11.96 -4.78
CA GLY A 252 6.58 12.63 -5.11
C GLY A 252 5.91 13.28 -3.91
N LEU A 253 6.06 12.74 -2.70
CA LEU A 253 5.57 13.36 -1.47
C LEU A 253 6.35 14.64 -1.14
N VAL A 254 7.66 14.65 -1.43
CA VAL A 254 8.50 15.87 -1.34
C VAL A 254 8.04 16.91 -2.36
N GLY A 255 7.75 16.48 -3.59
CA GLY A 255 7.20 17.35 -4.64
C GLY A 255 5.87 17.98 -4.25
N ASP A 256 4.92 17.18 -3.75
CA ASP A 256 3.61 17.66 -3.28
C ASP A 256 3.78 18.70 -2.15
N LEU A 257 4.69 18.45 -1.19
CA LEU A 257 4.97 19.39 -0.10
C LEU A 257 5.50 20.74 -0.59
N LEU A 258 6.38 20.76 -1.60
CA LEU A 258 6.85 22.00 -2.23
C LEU A 258 5.74 22.74 -2.98
N CYS A 259 4.67 22.03 -3.36
CA CYS A 259 3.51 22.60 -4.04
C CYS A 259 2.40 23.06 -3.07
N CYS A 260 2.51 22.79 -1.78
CA CYS A 260 1.53 23.22 -0.79
C CYS A 260 1.63 24.74 -0.54
N GLY A 261 0.48 25.43 -0.51
CA GLY A 261 0.40 26.84 -0.13
C GLY A 261 0.42 27.09 1.38
N ASP A 262 0.62 28.34 1.77
CA ASP A 262 0.81 28.77 3.17
C ASP A 262 -0.30 28.28 4.12
N ALA A 263 -1.57 28.37 3.70
CA ALA A 263 -2.73 27.98 4.50
C ALA A 263 -2.77 26.47 4.83
N ALA A 264 -2.36 25.62 3.88
CA ALA A 264 -2.27 24.18 4.10
C ALA A 264 -1.14 23.80 5.07
N LEU A 265 -0.11 24.66 5.16
CA LEU A 265 1.02 24.50 6.05
C LEU A 265 0.76 25.05 7.47
N ASP A 266 -0.26 25.90 7.65
CA ASP A 266 -0.61 26.52 8.94
C ASP A 266 -1.52 25.65 9.83
N ASP A 267 -2.42 24.86 9.23
CA ASP A 267 -3.22 23.84 9.95
C ASP A 267 -2.35 22.72 10.56
N LEU A 268 -1.06 22.70 10.26
CA LEU A 268 -0.05 21.72 10.67
C LEU A 268 0.58 21.97 12.04
N ARG A 269 -0.19 22.37 13.05
CA ARG A 269 0.32 22.46 14.45
C ARG A 269 0.56 21.07 15.08
N ILE A 270 1.38 20.24 14.43
CA ILE A 270 2.12 19.13 15.03
C ILE A 270 3.50 19.70 15.39
N ASP A 271 3.95 19.52 16.63
CA ASP A 271 5.20 20.09 17.20
C ASP A 271 6.49 19.85 16.37
N ARG A 272 6.46 18.96 15.37
CA ARG A 272 7.55 18.70 14.41
C ARG A 272 7.70 19.76 13.31
N PHE A 273 6.69 20.59 13.06
CA PHE A 273 6.66 21.57 11.95
C PHE A 273 7.13 22.98 12.32
N LYS A 274 7.97 23.16 13.35
CA LYS A 274 8.57 24.48 13.69
C LYS A 274 9.50 25.09 12.60
N ARG A 275 9.54 24.48 11.40
CA ARG A 275 10.28 24.93 10.19
C ARG A 275 9.37 25.13 8.96
N SER A 276 8.04 25.06 9.08
CA SER A 276 7.10 25.39 7.98
C SER A 276 7.30 26.81 7.47
N ASP A 277 7.73 27.72 8.35
CA ASP A 277 8.12 29.10 7.99
C ASP A 277 9.11 29.14 6.82
N LEU A 278 10.02 28.17 6.68
CA LEU A 278 11.00 28.19 5.59
C LEU A 278 10.34 27.98 4.22
N LEU A 279 9.40 27.03 4.12
CA LEU A 279 8.67 26.78 2.88
C LEU A 279 7.86 28.02 2.47
N GLN A 280 7.21 28.66 3.44
CA GLN A 280 6.45 29.90 3.24
C GLN A 280 7.38 31.07 2.86
N GLN A 281 8.50 31.25 3.56
CA GLN A 281 9.47 32.33 3.32
C GLN A 281 10.11 32.25 1.94
N LYS A 282 10.38 31.02 1.45
CA LYS A 282 11.01 30.83 0.14
C LYS A 282 10.08 31.17 -1.01
N ARG A 283 8.75 31.17 -0.83
CA ARG A 283 7.76 31.55 -1.86
C ARG A 283 8.05 30.91 -3.22
N LEU A 284 8.38 29.61 -3.18
CA LEU A 284 8.75 28.86 -4.38
C LEU A 284 7.61 28.88 -5.39
N GLN A 285 7.94 28.97 -6.67
CA GLN A 285 6.96 28.98 -7.76
C GLN A 285 7.08 27.69 -8.55
N VAL A 286 6.38 26.63 -8.12
CA VAL A 286 6.34 25.38 -8.89
C VAL A 286 5.45 25.58 -10.11
N LYS A 287 6.04 25.45 -11.31
CA LYS A 287 5.36 25.60 -12.59
C LYS A 287 4.78 24.28 -13.07
N ARG A 288 5.58 23.21 -13.02
CA ARG A 288 5.16 21.86 -13.39
C ARG A 288 5.77 20.82 -12.46
N LEU A 289 4.98 19.79 -12.15
CA LEU A 289 5.41 18.60 -11.44
C LEU A 289 5.08 17.38 -12.29
N ALA A 290 6.10 16.61 -12.68
CA ALA A 290 5.96 15.25 -13.18
C ALA A 290 6.14 14.28 -11.99
N ARG A 291 5.05 13.61 -11.59
CA ARG A 291 5.02 12.72 -10.44
C ARG A 291 4.87 11.28 -10.88
N VAL A 292 5.92 10.49 -10.74
CA VAL A 292 5.99 9.11 -11.22
C VAL A 292 5.92 8.15 -10.04
N ALA A 293 5.01 7.17 -10.09
CA ALA A 293 4.91 6.07 -9.12
C ALA A 293 4.82 6.49 -7.63
N CYS A 294 4.28 7.68 -7.33
CA CYS A 294 4.22 8.20 -5.97
C CYS A 294 3.22 7.42 -5.10
N PRO A 295 3.57 6.98 -3.88
CA PRO A 295 2.63 6.39 -2.93
C PRO A 295 1.75 7.47 -2.28
N ALA A 296 1.00 8.24 -3.09
CA ALA A 296 0.32 9.44 -2.61
C ALA A 296 -0.84 9.16 -1.63
N ARG A 297 -1.38 7.93 -1.60
CA ARG A 297 -2.29 7.41 -0.56
C ARG A 297 -1.65 6.37 0.36
N GLY A 298 -0.32 6.28 0.35
CA GLY A 298 0.45 5.21 0.99
C GLY A 298 0.44 3.89 0.21
N THR A 299 1.20 2.90 0.67
CA THR A 299 1.23 1.54 0.09
C THR A 299 0.84 0.48 1.11
N LEU A 300 0.03 -0.49 0.68
CA LEU A 300 -0.46 -1.57 1.55
C LEU A 300 0.64 -2.57 1.95
N LEU A 301 1.78 -2.61 1.25
CA LEU A 301 2.91 -3.46 1.68
C LEU A 301 3.51 -2.99 3.00
N VAL A 302 3.44 -1.70 3.27
CA VAL A 302 4.07 -1.08 4.44
C VAL A 302 3.16 -1.14 5.68
N SER A 303 1.89 -1.55 5.56
CA SER A 303 0.95 -1.56 6.70
C SER A 303 1.03 -2.81 7.56
N ASP A 304 1.08 -4.01 6.98
CA ASP A 304 0.87 -5.26 7.75
C ASP A 304 2.12 -6.15 7.87
N ASN A 305 3.15 -5.94 7.05
CA ASN A 305 4.34 -6.81 6.95
C ASN A 305 5.62 -6.07 6.52
N ILE A 306 6.09 -5.11 7.32
CA ILE A 306 7.20 -4.24 6.90
C ILE A 306 8.52 -5.01 6.70
N ASP A 307 8.75 -6.10 7.43
CA ASP A 307 9.92 -6.97 7.23
C ASP A 307 9.87 -7.75 5.91
N GLU A 308 8.68 -8.20 5.48
CA GLU A 308 8.49 -8.83 4.17
C GLU A 308 8.58 -7.77 3.06
N PHE A 309 8.03 -6.57 3.27
CA PHE A 309 8.20 -5.43 2.36
C PHE A 309 9.67 -5.07 2.17
N LEU A 310 10.44 -4.94 3.25
CA LEU A 310 11.87 -4.61 3.18
C LEU A 310 12.66 -5.75 2.54
N SER A 311 12.28 -7.01 2.77
CA SER A 311 12.87 -8.16 2.10
C SER A 311 12.58 -8.11 0.58
N LEU A 312 11.33 -7.90 0.19
CA LEU A 312 10.94 -7.73 -1.21
C LEU A 312 11.72 -6.58 -1.85
N LEU A 313 11.70 -5.40 -1.24
CA LEU A 313 12.39 -4.19 -1.70
C LEU A 313 13.89 -4.45 -1.89
N THR A 314 14.53 -5.13 -0.92
CA THR A 314 15.95 -5.50 -0.99
C THR A 314 16.22 -6.39 -2.20
N ASN A 315 15.38 -7.40 -2.46
CA ASN A 315 15.54 -8.27 -3.62
C ASN A 315 15.34 -7.52 -4.94
N LEU A 316 14.31 -6.68 -5.03
CA LEU A 316 14.00 -5.92 -6.24
C LEU A 316 15.17 -5.01 -6.64
N ILE A 317 15.73 -4.29 -5.67
CA ILE A 317 16.94 -3.48 -5.87
C ILE A 317 18.14 -4.36 -6.26
N GLY A 318 18.25 -5.55 -5.66
CA GLY A 318 19.30 -6.54 -5.97
C GLY A 318 19.30 -7.03 -7.42
N TYR A 319 18.14 -7.04 -8.08
CA TYR A 319 18.02 -7.45 -9.48
C TYR A 319 18.31 -6.37 -10.51
N ILE A 320 18.34 -5.10 -10.10
CA ILE A 320 18.68 -4.01 -11.01
C ILE A 320 20.18 -4.16 -11.36
N PRO A 321 20.53 -4.35 -12.66
CA PRO A 321 21.91 -4.48 -13.09
C PRO A 321 22.77 -3.31 -12.58
N VAL A 322 24.02 -3.58 -12.19
CA VAL A 322 24.96 -2.61 -11.58
C VAL A 322 24.58 -2.16 -10.15
N VAL A 323 23.30 -2.02 -9.83
CA VAL A 323 22.83 -1.57 -8.51
C VAL A 323 22.92 -2.68 -7.45
N GLY A 324 22.72 -3.95 -7.79
CA GLY A 324 22.82 -5.06 -6.84
C GLY A 324 24.19 -5.27 -6.18
N GLN A 325 25.25 -4.67 -6.71
CA GLN A 325 26.60 -4.65 -6.10
C GLN A 325 27.00 -3.28 -5.54
N SER A 326 26.09 -2.30 -5.60
CA SER A 326 26.37 -0.92 -5.21
C SER A 326 26.38 -0.73 -3.69
N PRO A 327 26.97 0.38 -3.20
CA PRO A 327 26.85 0.78 -1.80
C PRO A 327 25.41 0.89 -1.31
N ILE A 328 24.46 1.27 -2.18
CA ILE A 328 23.06 1.41 -1.78
C ILE A 328 22.39 0.07 -1.49
N TYR A 329 22.73 -0.98 -2.25
CA TYR A 329 22.26 -2.34 -1.94
C TYR A 329 22.76 -2.81 -0.57
N GLN A 330 24.01 -2.49 -0.22
CA GLN A 330 24.56 -2.83 1.11
C GLN A 330 23.89 -2.05 2.24
N VAL A 331 23.54 -0.79 2.00
CA VAL A 331 22.79 0.06 2.94
C VAL A 331 21.39 -0.52 3.19
N ILE A 332 20.60 -0.79 2.13
CA ILE A 332 19.25 -1.35 2.29
C ILE A 332 19.29 -2.75 2.89
N LYS A 333 20.20 -3.63 2.44
CA LYS A 333 20.37 -4.95 3.06
C LYS A 333 20.69 -4.82 4.55
N ARG A 334 21.56 -3.89 4.96
CA ARG A 334 21.84 -3.69 6.39
C ARG A 334 20.61 -3.22 7.16
N ILE A 335 19.83 -2.28 6.62
CA ILE A 335 18.58 -1.81 7.25
C ILE A 335 17.59 -2.97 7.42
N THR A 336 17.36 -3.76 6.36
CA THR A 336 16.51 -4.95 6.40
C THR A 336 16.94 -5.90 7.50
N LEU A 337 18.23 -6.19 7.62
CA LEU A 337 18.74 -7.10 8.66
C LEU A 337 18.56 -6.54 10.08
N GLU A 338 18.68 -5.23 10.30
CA GLU A 338 18.45 -4.60 11.62
C GLU A 338 16.98 -4.60 12.04
N VAL A 339 16.07 -4.39 11.08
CA VAL A 339 14.61 -4.50 11.30
C VAL A 339 14.23 -5.95 11.58
N VAL A 340 14.70 -6.88 10.75
CA VAL A 340 14.42 -8.32 10.90
C VAL A 340 14.94 -8.86 12.23
N LYS A 341 16.10 -8.40 12.69
CA LYS A 341 16.67 -8.75 14.00
C LYS A 341 15.81 -8.27 15.18
N GLY A 342 14.83 -7.39 14.95
CA GLY A 342 13.98 -6.81 15.99
C GLY A 342 14.66 -5.68 16.78
N ARG A 343 15.78 -5.14 16.27
CA ARG A 343 16.48 -3.99 16.89
C ARG A 343 15.75 -2.67 16.61
N ILE A 344 15.02 -2.61 15.51
CA ILE A 344 14.30 -1.42 15.05
C ILE A 344 12.83 -1.77 14.92
N ASP A 345 11.96 -0.96 15.52
CA ASP A 345 10.56 -0.92 15.14
C ASP A 345 10.45 -0.19 13.79
N PRO A 346 10.05 -0.87 12.71
CA PRO A 346 9.99 -0.27 11.38
C PRO A 346 8.97 0.87 11.26
N THR A 347 7.95 0.90 12.11
CA THR A 347 6.98 2.02 12.17
C THR A 347 7.61 3.32 12.66
N LEU A 348 8.77 3.23 13.30
CA LEU A 348 9.54 4.39 13.76
C LEU A 348 10.54 4.92 12.73
N ILE A 349 10.71 4.25 11.59
CA ILE A 349 11.60 4.72 10.51
C ILE A 349 10.89 5.86 9.75
N PRO A 350 11.38 7.11 9.81
CA PRO A 350 10.65 8.27 9.28
C PRO A 350 10.23 8.15 7.81
N GLY A 351 11.11 7.61 6.96
CA GLY A 351 10.80 7.39 5.55
C GLY A 351 9.70 6.35 5.31
N ILE A 352 9.70 5.26 6.08
CA ILE A 352 8.70 4.20 5.97
C ILE A 352 7.35 4.69 6.50
N GLU A 353 7.35 5.33 7.67
CA GLU A 353 6.15 5.88 8.30
C GLU A 353 5.40 6.80 7.32
N ALA A 354 6.11 7.67 6.61
CA ALA A 354 5.56 8.58 5.62
C ALA A 354 4.86 7.92 4.42
N MET A 355 5.07 6.61 4.19
CA MET A 355 4.46 5.84 3.11
C MET A 355 3.33 4.91 3.59
N MET A 356 3.03 4.92 4.90
CA MET A 356 1.88 4.19 5.43
C MET A 356 0.58 4.89 5.04
N PRO A 357 -0.48 4.15 4.64
CA PRO A 357 -1.78 4.76 4.40
C PRO A 357 -2.34 5.52 5.61
N ALA A 358 -1.97 5.11 6.82
CA ALA A 358 -2.35 5.76 8.07
C ALA A 358 -1.42 6.93 8.49
N SER A 359 -0.43 7.29 7.67
CA SER A 359 0.52 8.36 8.00
C SER A 359 -0.19 9.71 8.08
N PRO A 360 0.10 10.55 9.10
CA PRO A 360 -0.36 11.92 9.15
C PRO A 360 0.03 12.73 7.90
N LEU A 361 1.19 12.46 7.30
CA LEU A 361 1.64 13.14 6.08
C LEU A 361 0.75 12.77 4.88
N VAL A 362 0.43 11.49 4.71
CA VAL A 362 -0.47 11.03 3.63
C VAL A 362 -1.84 11.67 3.81
N ALA A 363 -2.40 11.64 5.02
CA ALA A 363 -3.68 12.27 5.31
C ALA A 363 -3.66 13.78 5.01
N LEU A 364 -2.58 14.47 5.39
CA LEU A 364 -2.36 15.89 5.08
C LEU A 364 -2.38 16.15 3.58
N LEU A 365 -1.50 15.51 2.81
CA LEU A 365 -1.35 15.83 1.39
C LEU A 365 -2.66 15.59 0.64
N ASN A 366 -3.42 14.56 1.03
CA ASN A 366 -4.75 14.29 0.45
C ASN A 366 -5.84 15.28 0.87
N SER A 367 -5.63 16.05 1.94
CA SER A 367 -6.54 17.13 2.35
C SER A 367 -6.29 18.45 1.63
N VAL A 368 -5.12 18.62 0.99
CA VAL A 368 -4.77 19.85 0.27
C VAL A 368 -5.63 19.98 -0.98
N THR A 369 -6.42 21.05 -1.07
CA THR A 369 -7.32 21.33 -2.20
C THR A 369 -6.73 22.29 -3.24
N GLU A 370 -5.71 23.06 -2.86
CA GLU A 370 -5.13 24.14 -3.68
C GLU A 370 -3.59 24.12 -3.63
N ALA A 371 -2.98 23.22 -4.40
CA ALA A 371 -1.55 23.15 -4.63
C ALA A 371 -1.16 23.92 -5.91
N GLN A 372 0.04 24.51 -5.90
CA GLN A 372 0.58 25.29 -7.02
C GLN A 372 1.16 24.40 -8.14
N GLY A 373 1.18 24.93 -9.36
CA GLY A 373 1.77 24.27 -10.53
C GLY A 373 0.85 23.27 -11.22
N GLU A 374 1.17 22.92 -12.47
CA GLU A 374 0.47 21.88 -13.23
C GLU A 374 1.04 20.49 -12.89
N LEU A 375 0.18 19.56 -12.49
CA LEU A 375 0.55 18.19 -12.12
C LEU A 375 0.32 17.20 -13.27
N GLY A 376 1.37 16.46 -13.61
CA GLY A 376 1.33 15.31 -14.51
C GLY A 376 1.68 14.05 -13.73
N VAL A 377 0.70 13.17 -13.53
CA VAL A 377 0.90 11.87 -12.85
C VAL A 377 1.24 10.81 -13.89
N ILE A 378 2.35 10.10 -13.70
CA ILE A 378 2.64 8.88 -14.45
C ILE A 378 2.46 7.72 -13.48
N ALA A 379 1.33 7.05 -13.61
CA ALA A 379 1.00 5.85 -12.87
C ALA A 379 1.21 4.63 -13.76
N GLY A 380 1.44 3.47 -13.18
CA GLY A 380 1.60 2.28 -13.98
C GLY A 380 1.30 0.99 -13.24
N ASP A 381 1.06 -0.03 -14.06
CA ASP A 381 0.69 -1.36 -13.65
C ASP A 381 1.53 -2.39 -14.40
N ILE A 382 2.01 -3.38 -13.65
CA ILE A 382 2.77 -4.49 -14.20
C ILE A 382 1.84 -5.54 -14.79
N GLU A 383 2.01 -5.85 -16.08
CA GLU A 383 1.23 -6.92 -16.72
C GLU A 383 2.14 -7.96 -17.39
N GLY A 384 2.17 -9.19 -16.84
CA GLY A 384 2.91 -10.30 -17.41
C GLY A 384 4.43 -10.26 -17.17
N GLY A 385 5.18 -11.12 -17.88
CA GLY A 385 6.63 -11.26 -17.72
C GLY A 385 7.09 -12.38 -16.79
N ASN A 386 8.30 -12.91 -17.03
CA ASN A 386 8.87 -14.01 -16.25
C ASN A 386 9.20 -13.62 -14.81
N TRP A 387 9.42 -12.34 -14.57
CA TRP A 387 9.84 -11.79 -13.28
C TRP A 387 8.62 -11.49 -12.37
N PHE A 388 7.50 -11.05 -12.95
CA PHE A 388 6.19 -11.00 -12.27
C PHE A 388 5.82 -12.36 -11.67
N LYS A 389 6.00 -13.45 -12.44
CA LYS A 389 5.79 -14.81 -11.94
C LYS A 389 6.70 -15.17 -10.77
N ARG A 390 7.96 -14.73 -10.76
CA ARG A 390 8.91 -15.01 -9.67
C ARG A 390 8.54 -14.26 -8.38
N ILE A 391 8.09 -13.02 -8.48
CA ILE A 391 7.67 -12.21 -7.33
C ILE A 391 6.29 -12.63 -6.82
N ALA A 392 5.34 -12.91 -7.72
CA ALA A 392 4.05 -13.46 -7.37
C ALA A 392 4.22 -14.74 -6.53
N LEU A 393 5.17 -15.62 -6.91
CA LEU A 393 5.54 -16.80 -6.13
C LEU A 393 6.08 -16.46 -4.72
N PHE A 394 6.75 -15.33 -4.51
CA PHE A 394 7.33 -14.89 -3.23
C PHE A 394 6.35 -14.19 -2.30
N ILE A 395 5.33 -13.51 -2.85
CA ILE A 395 4.26 -12.80 -2.12
C ILE A 395 2.98 -13.66 -2.09
N THR A 396 3.13 -15.00 -2.03
CA THR A 396 2.03 -15.97 -2.13
C THR A 396 1.12 -16.03 -0.89
N ASP A 397 1.39 -15.23 0.14
CA ASP A 397 0.54 -15.12 1.32
C ASP A 397 -0.05 -13.72 1.44
N ARG A 398 -1.39 -13.69 1.52
CA ARG A 398 -2.26 -12.53 1.77
C ARG A 398 -2.69 -11.81 0.50
N PHE A 399 -3.83 -12.24 -0.03
CA PHE A 399 -5.07 -11.51 -0.42
C PHE A 399 -5.10 -9.99 -0.71
N ILE A 400 -4.02 -9.24 -0.49
CA ILE A 400 -3.94 -7.77 -0.60
C ILE A 400 -3.28 -7.35 -1.93
N TYR A 401 -2.40 -8.19 -2.50
CA TYR A 401 -1.65 -7.85 -3.73
C TYR A 401 -2.16 -8.53 -5.01
N GLU A 402 -2.71 -9.74 -4.94
CA GLU A 402 -3.07 -10.52 -6.15
C GLU A 402 -4.32 -10.01 -6.89
N GLN A 403 -4.99 -8.95 -6.42
CA GLN A 403 -6.22 -8.44 -7.04
C GLN A 403 -6.26 -6.92 -7.25
N ARG A 404 -5.11 -6.23 -7.14
CA ARG A 404 -5.01 -4.78 -7.42
C ARG A 404 -3.88 -4.49 -8.37
N ASP A 405 -4.15 -3.65 -9.37
CA ASP A 405 -3.13 -3.08 -10.24
C ASP A 405 -2.06 -2.39 -9.37
N ASN A 406 -0.78 -2.67 -9.65
CA ASN A 406 0.34 -2.13 -8.90
C ASN A 406 1.64 -2.22 -9.70
N ASP A 407 2.67 -1.50 -9.27
CA ASP A 407 4.01 -1.55 -9.89
C ASP A 407 5.02 -2.39 -9.10
N LEU A 408 4.53 -3.38 -8.33
CA LEU A 408 5.17 -4.19 -7.27
C LEU A 408 5.31 -3.54 -5.90
N VAL A 409 5.39 -2.22 -5.82
CA VAL A 409 5.74 -1.51 -4.57
C VAL A 409 4.60 -0.60 -4.13
N VAL A 410 3.92 0.01 -5.09
CA VAL A 410 2.85 0.97 -4.87
C VAL A 410 1.62 0.51 -5.64
N ASN A 411 0.47 0.54 -4.97
CA ASN A 411 -0.81 0.28 -5.62
C ASN A 411 -1.12 1.41 -6.62
N THR A 412 -1.56 1.06 -7.83
CA THR A 412 -1.77 2.03 -8.91
C THR A 412 -2.78 3.11 -8.50
N ASP A 413 -3.83 2.74 -7.77
CA ASP A 413 -4.82 3.69 -7.25
C ASP A 413 -4.19 4.75 -6.33
N SER A 414 -3.22 4.36 -5.51
CA SER A 414 -2.46 5.28 -4.64
C SER A 414 -1.74 6.38 -5.41
N MET A 415 -1.31 6.13 -6.65
CA MET A 415 -0.52 7.09 -7.46
C MET A 415 -1.32 8.31 -7.94
N PHE A 416 -2.65 8.15 -8.06
CA PHE A 416 -3.56 9.21 -8.51
C PHE A 416 -3.98 10.17 -7.40
N HIS A 417 -3.55 9.96 -6.16
CA HIS A 417 -3.98 10.73 -4.99
C HIS A 417 -2.97 11.83 -4.59
N GLY A 418 -3.05 12.40 -3.38
CA GLY A 418 -2.14 13.46 -2.92
C GLY A 418 -2.67 14.88 -3.14
N ALA A 419 -1.77 15.86 -3.06
CA ALA A 419 -2.13 17.28 -3.07
C ALA A 419 -2.87 17.64 -4.37
N ARG A 420 -3.99 18.37 -4.25
CA ARG A 420 -4.81 18.75 -5.41
C ARG A 420 -4.30 19.99 -6.08
N HIS A 421 -3.96 19.88 -7.36
CA HIS A 421 -3.59 21.02 -8.20
C HIS A 421 -4.78 21.55 -8.98
N THR A 422 -4.67 22.80 -9.44
CA THR A 422 -5.69 23.41 -10.31
C THR A 422 -5.74 22.75 -11.69
N VAL A 423 -4.59 22.28 -12.18
CA VAL A 423 -4.42 21.61 -13.48
C VAL A 423 -3.75 20.26 -13.23
N GLU A 424 -4.48 19.19 -13.51
CA GLU A 424 -4.06 17.82 -13.21
C GLU A 424 -4.33 16.92 -14.41
N TYR A 425 -3.30 16.20 -14.84
CA TYR A 425 -3.40 15.19 -15.89
C TYR A 425 -2.67 13.92 -15.49
N TYR A 426 -3.08 12.78 -16.04
CA TYR A 426 -2.40 11.52 -15.85
C TYR A 426 -2.08 10.79 -17.15
N LEU A 427 -1.01 10.01 -17.12
CA LEU A 427 -0.70 8.94 -18.04
C LEU A 427 -0.72 7.64 -17.24
N PHE A 428 -1.38 6.62 -17.79
CA PHE A 428 -1.33 5.27 -17.25
C PHE A 428 -0.51 4.38 -18.18
N ASP A 429 0.59 3.83 -17.67
CA ASP A 429 1.53 2.97 -18.40
C ASP A 429 1.37 1.52 -17.94
N GLN A 430 1.15 0.59 -18.87
CA GLN A 430 0.89 -0.82 -18.54
C GLN A 430 1.72 -1.74 -19.43
N GLY A 431 2.36 -2.75 -18.84
CA GLY A 431 3.07 -3.78 -19.59
C GLY A 431 4.10 -4.58 -18.78
N ALA A 432 4.73 -5.56 -19.43
CA ALA A 432 5.65 -6.49 -18.78
C ALA A 432 6.97 -5.86 -18.30
N GLU A 433 7.32 -4.70 -18.84
CA GLU A 433 8.52 -3.94 -18.46
C GLU A 433 8.20 -2.75 -17.53
N VAL A 434 6.92 -2.54 -17.19
CA VAL A 434 6.49 -1.51 -16.23
C VAL A 434 6.71 -2.03 -14.82
N SER A 435 7.61 -1.39 -14.08
CA SER A 435 7.89 -1.70 -12.69
C SER A 435 8.34 -0.46 -11.94
N HIS A 436 8.19 -0.47 -10.61
CA HIS A 436 8.57 0.64 -9.73
C HIS A 436 9.99 1.19 -10.00
N PHE A 437 10.92 0.32 -10.41
CA PHE A 437 12.32 0.67 -10.63
C PHE A 437 12.69 0.91 -12.10
N ASN A 438 11.80 0.59 -13.04
CA ASN A 438 12.09 0.67 -14.48
C ASN A 438 11.40 1.82 -15.21
N TYR A 439 10.55 2.63 -14.56
CA TYR A 439 9.87 3.75 -15.23
C TYR A 439 10.80 4.60 -16.09
N PHE A 440 11.92 5.11 -15.56
CA PHE A 440 12.84 5.93 -16.37
C PHE A 440 13.70 5.13 -17.35
N HIS A 441 13.81 3.81 -17.22
CA HIS A 441 14.40 2.95 -18.25
C HIS A 441 13.45 2.76 -19.44
N ASN A 442 12.14 2.90 -19.24
CA ASN A 442 11.15 2.84 -20.29
C ASN A 442 11.16 4.14 -21.11
N THR A 443 11.41 4.02 -22.42
CA THR A 443 11.40 5.16 -23.35
C THR A 443 10.07 5.90 -23.33
N HIS A 444 8.95 5.17 -23.21
CA HIS A 444 7.61 5.77 -23.15
C HIS A 444 7.47 6.75 -21.97
N THR A 445 7.85 6.33 -20.76
CA THR A 445 7.82 7.19 -19.57
C THR A 445 8.78 8.39 -19.70
N ARG A 446 10.01 8.20 -20.21
CA ARG A 446 10.95 9.32 -20.41
C ARG A 446 10.42 10.38 -21.37
N VAL A 447 9.88 9.93 -22.51
CA VAL A 447 9.29 10.81 -23.53
C VAL A 447 8.09 11.56 -22.96
N ALA A 448 7.17 10.86 -22.29
CA ALA A 448 5.99 11.47 -21.68
C ALA A 448 6.38 12.50 -20.60
N CYS A 449 7.33 12.15 -19.73
CA CYS A 449 7.85 13.07 -18.70
C CYS A 449 8.46 14.32 -19.34
N THR A 450 9.28 14.15 -20.36
CA THR A 450 9.91 15.27 -21.08
C THR A 450 8.86 16.16 -21.73
N ARG A 451 7.90 15.57 -22.45
CA ARG A 451 6.82 16.31 -23.09
C ARG A 451 5.95 17.06 -22.09
N TRP A 452 5.64 16.46 -20.94
CA TRP A 452 4.90 17.13 -19.87
C TRP A 452 5.62 18.38 -19.39
N LEU A 453 6.93 18.29 -19.13
CA LEU A 453 7.74 19.42 -18.65
C LEU A 453 7.87 20.54 -19.69
N LEU A 454 7.96 20.20 -20.97
CA LEU A 454 8.14 21.16 -22.06
C LEU A 454 6.81 21.71 -22.62
N ALA A 455 5.67 21.22 -22.15
CA ALA A 455 4.36 21.61 -22.65
C ALA A 455 4.05 23.10 -22.37
N PRO A 456 3.44 23.83 -23.32
CA PRO A 456 2.94 25.18 -23.06
C PRO A 456 1.89 25.18 -21.94
N ALA A 457 1.82 26.26 -21.16
CA ALA A 457 0.85 26.39 -20.07
C ALA A 457 -0.59 26.18 -20.57
N GLY A 458 -1.36 25.35 -19.86
CA GLY A 458 -2.72 24.98 -20.25
C GLY A 458 -2.86 24.13 -21.51
N GLN A 459 -1.76 23.65 -22.12
CA GLN A 459 -1.77 22.77 -23.29
C GLN A 459 -1.06 21.45 -22.97
N PRO A 460 -1.73 20.51 -22.28
CA PRO A 460 -1.15 19.21 -21.92
C PRO A 460 -0.77 18.41 -23.19
N PRO A 461 0.24 17.53 -23.12
CA PRO A 461 0.50 16.58 -24.19
C PRO A 461 -0.70 15.65 -24.44
N GLN A 462 -0.86 15.15 -25.67
CA GLN A 462 -2.05 14.38 -26.08
C GLN A 462 -2.19 13.03 -25.37
N GLU A 463 -1.07 12.45 -24.95
CA GLU A 463 -1.02 11.19 -24.20
C GLU A 463 -1.51 11.33 -22.75
N PHE A 464 -1.62 12.56 -22.24
CA PHE A 464 -2.08 12.86 -20.89
C PHE A 464 -3.60 13.07 -20.87
N THR A 465 -4.28 12.34 -19.99
CA THR A 465 -5.73 12.41 -19.77
C THR A 465 -6.05 13.38 -18.63
N PRO A 466 -7.03 14.30 -18.77
CA PRO A 466 -7.44 15.17 -17.67
C PRO A 466 -7.90 14.38 -16.44
N PHE A 467 -7.54 14.84 -15.25
CA PHE A 467 -8.13 14.33 -14.01
C PHE A 467 -9.59 14.79 -13.91
N ILE A 468 -10.52 13.83 -13.86
CA ILE A 468 -11.92 14.09 -13.53
C ILE A 468 -12.17 13.48 -12.16
N ARG A 469 -11.86 14.20 -11.06
CA ARG A 469 -11.92 13.65 -9.69
C ARG A 469 -13.32 13.15 -9.27
N GLU A 470 -14.40 13.67 -9.85
CA GLU A 470 -15.77 13.14 -9.67
C GLU A 470 -15.95 11.72 -10.24
N HIS A 471 -15.05 11.29 -11.13
CA HIS A 471 -15.00 9.99 -11.80
C HIS A 471 -13.76 9.17 -11.40
N ILE A 472 -12.98 9.62 -10.41
CA ILE A 472 -11.93 8.84 -9.73
C ILE A 472 -12.52 8.26 -8.44
N GLU A 473 -13.73 7.74 -8.54
CA GLU A 473 -14.09 6.45 -7.97
C GLU A 473 -14.29 5.53 -9.18
N PRO A 474 -13.84 4.28 -9.18
CA PRO A 474 -13.99 3.43 -10.35
C PRO A 474 -15.49 3.18 -10.61
N VAL A 475 -16.09 3.99 -11.49
CA VAL A 475 -17.39 3.68 -12.10
C VAL A 475 -17.14 2.65 -13.20
N ALA A 476 -16.73 1.46 -12.77
CA ALA A 476 -16.79 0.24 -13.59
C ALA A 476 -18.25 -0.03 -14.01
N MET A 477 -19.20 0.23 -13.11
CA MET A 477 -20.60 -0.21 -13.24
C MET A 477 -21.41 0.41 -14.39
N GLN A 478 -21.15 1.66 -14.80
CA GLN A 478 -21.91 2.24 -15.92
C GLN A 478 -21.48 1.69 -17.28
N ARG A 479 -20.24 1.22 -17.43
CA ARG A 479 -19.74 0.63 -18.68
C ARG A 479 -20.31 -0.77 -18.94
N ALA A 480 -20.51 -1.58 -17.88
CA ALA A 480 -21.08 -2.93 -17.98
C ALA A 480 -22.56 -2.94 -18.38
N LEU A 481 -23.36 -2.00 -17.86
CA LEU A 481 -24.79 -1.84 -18.19
C LEU A 481 -24.99 -1.34 -19.63
N VAL A 482 -24.07 -0.52 -20.15
CA VAL A 482 -24.13 0.00 -21.53
C VAL A 482 -23.65 -1.04 -22.56
N LYS A 483 -22.67 -1.90 -22.24
CA LYS A 483 -22.15 -2.94 -23.15
C LYS A 483 -23.11 -4.13 -23.39
N SER A 484 -24.08 -4.35 -22.50
CA SER A 484 -24.96 -5.53 -22.50
C SER A 484 -26.37 -5.26 -23.07
N ALA A 485 -26.71 -4.01 -23.38
CA ALA A 485 -28.01 -3.66 -23.96
C ALA A 485 -28.23 -4.32 -25.33
N GLY A 486 -29.19 -5.26 -25.42
CA GLY A 486 -29.67 -5.84 -26.68
C GLY A 486 -29.12 -7.22 -27.06
N LYS A 487 -28.28 -7.88 -26.24
CA LYS A 487 -27.80 -9.26 -26.50
C LYS A 487 -28.55 -10.28 -25.64
N VAL A 488 -28.85 -11.45 -26.21
CA VAL A 488 -29.48 -12.57 -25.48
C VAL A 488 -28.39 -13.31 -24.68
N GLN A 489 -28.28 -13.00 -23.38
CA GLN A 489 -27.27 -13.57 -22.49
C GLN A 489 -27.87 -13.97 -21.13
N PRO A 490 -27.26 -14.90 -20.37
CA PRO A 490 -27.66 -15.20 -19.00
C PRO A 490 -27.53 -13.97 -18.10
N THR A 491 -28.48 -13.79 -17.18
CA THR A 491 -28.41 -12.71 -16.18
C THR A 491 -27.63 -13.19 -14.97
N LEU A 492 -26.66 -12.41 -14.49
CA LEU A 492 -25.83 -12.72 -13.31
C LEU A 492 -26.04 -11.67 -12.22
N PHE A 493 -26.62 -12.08 -11.09
CA PHE A 493 -26.62 -11.28 -9.88
C PHE A 493 -25.30 -11.40 -9.12
N ILE A 494 -24.69 -10.26 -8.80
CA ILE A 494 -23.54 -10.19 -7.88
C ILE A 494 -24.04 -9.59 -6.57
N VAL A 495 -23.99 -10.38 -5.51
CA VAL A 495 -24.51 -10.04 -4.17
C VAL A 495 -23.34 -9.86 -3.19
N PRO A 496 -23.07 -8.63 -2.71
CA PRO A 496 -21.89 -8.32 -1.92
C PRO A 496 -22.02 -8.81 -0.46
N GLY A 497 -20.88 -8.86 0.22
CA GLY A 497 -20.79 -9.09 1.66
C GLY A 497 -21.09 -7.84 2.50
N PHE A 498 -20.86 -7.97 3.81
CA PHE A 498 -21.00 -6.87 4.77
C PHE A 498 -20.14 -5.67 4.35
N MET A 499 -20.68 -4.46 4.47
CA MET A 499 -20.05 -3.20 4.04
C MET A 499 -19.72 -3.08 2.53
N GLY A 500 -20.15 -4.04 1.70
CA GLY A 500 -19.80 -4.09 0.28
C GLY A 500 -20.67 -3.26 -0.67
N SER A 501 -21.64 -2.49 -0.15
CA SER A 501 -22.49 -1.57 -0.93
C SER A 501 -22.30 -0.14 -0.50
N GLN A 502 -22.32 0.79 -1.45
CA GLN A 502 -22.38 2.23 -1.19
C GLN A 502 -23.73 2.61 -0.57
N LEU A 503 -23.74 3.53 0.38
CA LEU A 503 -24.94 4.07 1.01
C LEU A 503 -25.00 5.58 0.81
N GLN A 504 -26.18 6.11 0.49
CA GLN A 504 -26.40 7.54 0.30
C GLN A 504 -27.74 8.00 0.86
N ARG A 505 -27.86 9.30 1.14
CA ARG A 505 -29.10 9.97 1.52
C ARG A 505 -29.34 11.15 0.57
N GLY A 506 -30.25 10.97 -0.39
CA GLY A 506 -30.38 11.92 -1.50
C GLY A 506 -29.11 11.92 -2.36
N GLU A 507 -28.46 13.07 -2.48
CA GLU A 507 -27.17 13.23 -3.17
C GLU A 507 -25.96 13.07 -2.24
N GLU A 508 -26.18 13.02 -0.92
CA GLU A 508 -25.10 12.89 0.08
C GLU A 508 -24.60 11.43 0.17
N LYS A 509 -23.33 11.19 -0.16
CA LYS A 509 -22.67 9.89 0.03
C LYS A 509 -22.35 9.66 1.52
N LEU A 510 -22.90 8.59 2.09
CA LEU A 510 -22.70 8.20 3.50
C LEU A 510 -21.63 7.11 3.66
N TRP A 511 -21.52 6.19 2.69
CA TRP A 511 -20.55 5.09 2.74
C TRP A 511 -20.11 4.67 1.33
N VAL A 512 -18.82 4.49 1.01
CA VAL A 512 -17.66 4.95 1.77
C VAL A 512 -17.35 6.39 1.35
N ASN A 513 -17.20 7.32 2.29
CA ASN A 513 -16.70 8.67 2.03
C ASN A 513 -15.50 8.93 2.93
N TYR A 514 -14.29 8.77 2.39
CA TYR A 514 -13.05 8.88 3.17
C TYR A 514 -12.81 10.29 3.73
N GLN A 515 -13.26 11.34 3.04
CA GLN A 515 -13.12 12.73 3.52
C GLN A 515 -14.01 12.96 4.75
N ASP A 516 -15.25 12.47 4.71
CA ASP A 516 -16.17 12.56 5.84
C ASP A 516 -15.74 11.67 7.01
N LEU A 517 -15.19 10.49 6.74
CA LEU A 517 -14.69 9.57 7.79
C LEU A 517 -13.58 10.22 8.63
N LEU A 518 -12.72 11.04 8.02
CA LEU A 518 -11.66 11.78 8.70
C LEU A 518 -12.16 12.88 9.65
N ALA A 519 -13.40 13.35 9.43
CA ALA A 519 -14.06 14.39 10.20
C ALA A 519 -15.19 13.86 11.11
N GLY A 520 -15.11 12.59 11.55
CA GLY A 520 -16.11 12.00 12.46
C GLY A 520 -17.41 11.55 11.77
N GLY A 521 -17.43 11.50 10.43
CA GLY A 521 -18.60 11.17 9.62
C GLY A 521 -19.09 9.72 9.75
N LEU A 522 -18.46 8.89 10.58
CA LEU A 522 -18.91 7.53 10.87
C LEU A 522 -20.28 7.52 11.57
N THR A 523 -20.61 8.53 12.36
CA THR A 523 -21.94 8.69 12.99
C THR A 523 -23.05 8.94 11.97
N LYS A 524 -22.72 9.38 10.75
CA LYS A 524 -23.73 9.60 9.68
C LYS A 524 -24.42 8.29 9.25
N ILE A 525 -23.81 7.14 9.51
CA ILE A 525 -24.38 5.81 9.25
C ILE A 525 -25.04 5.16 10.48
N GLU A 526 -25.12 5.85 11.62
CA GLU A 526 -25.67 5.34 12.88
C GLU A 526 -27.16 5.04 12.81
N ASP A 527 -27.94 5.99 12.28
CA ASP A 527 -29.38 5.83 12.22
C ASP A 527 -29.79 4.88 11.06
N VAL A 528 -29.95 3.61 11.40
CA VAL A 528 -30.46 2.54 10.49
C VAL A 528 -31.90 2.80 10.06
N HIS A 529 -32.65 3.62 10.82
CA HIS A 529 -34.05 3.96 10.57
C HIS A 529 -34.23 5.35 9.94
N ALA A 530 -33.14 6.09 9.72
CA ALA A 530 -33.17 7.39 9.06
C ALA A 530 -33.92 7.27 7.73
N LYS A 531 -34.93 8.12 7.55
CA LYS A 531 -35.71 8.15 6.31
C LYS A 531 -34.77 8.51 5.15
N LYS A 532 -34.86 7.74 4.05
CA LYS A 532 -34.20 7.98 2.74
C LYS A 532 -32.73 7.53 2.60
N ILE A 533 -32.21 6.60 3.40
CA ILE A 533 -30.94 5.94 3.05
C ILE A 533 -31.19 4.87 1.99
N THR A 534 -30.45 4.94 0.89
CA THR A 534 -30.52 4.00 -0.24
C THR A 534 -29.15 3.43 -0.55
N ALA A 535 -29.10 2.12 -0.84
CA ALA A 535 -27.91 1.50 -1.41
C ALA A 535 -27.94 1.66 -2.92
N THR A 536 -26.88 2.22 -3.51
CA THR A 536 -26.89 2.63 -4.93
C THR A 536 -25.96 1.83 -5.82
N ALA A 537 -24.83 1.37 -5.28
CA ALA A 537 -23.86 0.61 -6.03
C ALA A 537 -23.10 -0.36 -5.13
N LEU A 538 -22.41 -1.33 -5.75
CA LEU A 538 -21.38 -2.09 -5.05
C LEU A 538 -20.15 -1.20 -4.88
N LEU A 539 -19.31 -1.49 -3.89
CA LEU A 539 -18.01 -0.84 -3.81
C LEU A 539 -17.14 -1.27 -5.01
N GLY A 540 -16.86 -0.33 -5.91
CA GLY A 540 -16.12 -0.56 -7.15
C GLY A 540 -14.75 -1.21 -6.93
N ASP A 541 -14.04 -0.77 -5.89
CA ASP A 541 -12.71 -1.29 -5.52
C ASP A 541 -12.68 -2.78 -5.16
N TYR A 542 -13.85 -3.37 -4.84
CA TYR A 542 -13.95 -4.78 -4.43
C TYR A 542 -14.70 -5.65 -5.43
N TYR A 543 -15.69 -5.09 -6.14
CA TYR A 543 -16.57 -5.85 -7.02
C TYR A 543 -16.47 -5.45 -8.50
N GLY A 544 -15.79 -4.34 -8.82
CA GLY A 544 -15.72 -3.76 -10.17
C GLY A 544 -15.10 -4.70 -11.20
N ALA A 545 -13.90 -5.21 -10.94
CA ALA A 545 -13.21 -6.14 -11.84
C ALA A 545 -14.02 -7.42 -12.12
N LEU A 546 -14.69 -7.96 -11.10
CA LEU A 546 -15.57 -9.12 -11.25
C LEU A 546 -16.79 -8.77 -12.13
N CYS A 547 -17.40 -7.60 -11.93
CA CYS A 547 -18.51 -7.14 -12.76
C CYS A 547 -18.07 -7.00 -14.22
N ASP A 548 -16.92 -6.39 -14.48
CA ASP A 548 -16.40 -6.15 -15.83
C ASP A 548 -16.02 -7.46 -16.55
N TYR A 549 -15.36 -8.37 -15.83
CA TYR A 549 -15.02 -9.68 -16.36
C TYR A 549 -16.28 -10.48 -16.73
N MET A 550 -17.28 -10.51 -15.84
CA MET A 550 -18.50 -11.26 -16.08
C MET A 550 -19.39 -10.62 -17.15
N ALA A 551 -19.34 -9.29 -17.31
CA ALA A 551 -20.08 -8.55 -18.34
C ALA A 551 -19.70 -8.94 -19.78
N GLN A 552 -18.56 -9.63 -19.97
CA GLN A 552 -18.18 -10.17 -21.27
C GLN A 552 -19.12 -11.28 -21.75
N THR A 553 -19.73 -12.02 -20.81
CA THR A 553 -20.52 -13.23 -21.10
C THR A 553 -21.93 -13.21 -20.50
N HIS A 554 -22.21 -12.28 -19.57
CA HIS A 554 -23.46 -12.18 -18.84
C HIS A 554 -24.01 -10.75 -18.89
N GLU A 555 -25.32 -10.65 -18.73
CA GLU A 555 -25.94 -9.42 -18.27
C GLU A 555 -25.77 -9.33 -16.75
N VAL A 556 -24.77 -8.56 -16.31
CA VAL A 556 -24.44 -8.41 -14.89
C VAL A 556 -25.43 -7.45 -14.20
N GLN A 557 -25.99 -7.90 -13.09
CA GLN A 557 -26.92 -7.18 -12.23
C GLN A 557 -26.31 -7.05 -10.81
N PRO A 558 -25.55 -5.98 -10.54
CA PRO A 558 -25.01 -5.71 -9.22
C PRO A 558 -26.16 -5.43 -8.24
N PHE A 559 -26.27 -6.20 -7.16
CA PHE A 559 -27.34 -6.05 -6.18
C PHE A 559 -26.84 -5.34 -4.93
N ALA A 560 -26.89 -4.00 -4.94
CA ALA A 560 -26.58 -3.18 -3.78
C ALA A 560 -27.72 -3.25 -2.74
N TYR A 561 -27.38 -3.42 -1.47
CA TYR A 561 -28.33 -3.42 -0.37
C TYR A 561 -27.75 -2.75 0.88
N ASP A 562 -28.63 -2.26 1.75
CA ASP A 562 -28.20 -1.68 3.02
C ASP A 562 -27.81 -2.79 4.00
N TRP A 563 -26.51 -3.06 4.06
CA TRP A 563 -25.87 -4.11 4.86
C TRP A 563 -26.00 -3.90 6.37
N ARG A 564 -26.42 -2.72 6.83
CA ARG A 564 -26.69 -2.46 8.26
C ARG A 564 -28.00 -3.11 8.70
N ASN A 565 -28.97 -3.21 7.79
CA ASN A 565 -30.28 -3.80 8.05
C ASN A 565 -30.23 -5.34 8.10
N SER A 566 -31.29 -5.94 8.65
CA SER A 566 -31.47 -7.40 8.67
C SER A 566 -31.35 -8.02 7.27
N ILE A 567 -30.72 -9.20 7.19
CA ILE A 567 -30.58 -10.02 5.98
C ILE A 567 -31.96 -10.31 5.36
N ARG A 568 -33.01 -10.39 6.18
CA ARG A 568 -34.39 -10.64 5.73
C ARG A 568 -34.94 -9.51 4.86
N ARG A 569 -34.57 -8.26 5.16
CA ARG A 569 -34.93 -7.09 4.33
C ARG A 569 -34.21 -7.15 2.99
N ALA A 570 -32.91 -7.40 2.99
CA ALA A 570 -32.12 -7.54 1.76
C ALA A 570 -32.65 -8.69 0.87
N ALA A 571 -33.04 -9.81 1.47
CA ALA A 571 -33.63 -10.95 0.75
C ALA A 571 -34.98 -10.63 0.09
N THR A 572 -35.82 -9.84 0.77
CA THR A 572 -37.09 -9.36 0.22
C THR A 572 -36.86 -8.47 -1.01
N GLU A 573 -35.90 -7.54 -0.93
CA GLU A 573 -35.55 -6.68 -2.07
C GLU A 573 -34.93 -7.49 -3.23
N LEU A 574 -34.08 -8.48 -2.93
CA LEU A 574 -33.52 -9.38 -3.94
C LEU A 574 -34.63 -10.14 -4.67
N GLY A 575 -35.63 -10.62 -3.94
CA GLY A 575 -36.79 -11.31 -4.52
C GLY A 575 -37.56 -10.46 -5.53
N LYS A 576 -37.69 -9.14 -5.28
CA LYS A 576 -38.33 -8.21 -6.22
C LYS A 576 -37.51 -8.08 -7.51
N GLU A 577 -36.19 -7.89 -7.41
CA GLU A 577 -35.33 -7.77 -8.60
C GLU A 577 -35.27 -9.06 -9.42
N VAL A 578 -35.19 -10.21 -8.74
CA VAL A 578 -35.27 -11.52 -9.40
C VAL A 578 -36.60 -11.70 -10.12
N SER A 579 -37.72 -11.31 -9.51
CA SER A 579 -39.05 -11.39 -10.14
C SER A 579 -39.11 -10.55 -11.42
N LYS A 580 -38.56 -9.32 -11.41
CA LYS A 580 -38.47 -8.47 -12.61
C LYS A 580 -37.67 -9.15 -13.72
N VAL A 581 -36.53 -9.77 -13.40
CA VAL A 581 -35.70 -10.48 -14.38
C VAL A 581 -36.45 -11.69 -14.96
N LEU A 582 -37.12 -12.48 -14.11
CA LEU A 582 -37.91 -13.63 -14.54
C LEU A 582 -39.04 -13.25 -15.49
N GLN A 583 -39.69 -12.10 -15.28
CA GLN A 583 -40.75 -11.56 -16.15
C GLN A 583 -40.20 -11.00 -17.46
N ARG A 584 -38.99 -10.41 -17.44
CA ARG A 584 -38.40 -9.72 -18.59
C ARG A 584 -37.88 -10.67 -19.66
N ASN A 585 -37.24 -11.79 -19.27
CA ASN A 585 -36.69 -12.74 -20.22
C ASN A 585 -36.72 -14.18 -19.69
N GLY A 586 -36.60 -15.16 -20.61
CA GLY A 586 -36.49 -16.59 -20.29
C GLY A 586 -35.05 -17.10 -20.11
N GLN A 587 -34.05 -16.21 -20.01
CA GLN A 587 -32.64 -16.61 -19.96
C GLN A 587 -32.27 -17.23 -18.60
N PRO A 588 -31.20 -18.04 -18.55
CA PRO A 588 -30.70 -18.58 -17.29
C PRO A 588 -30.31 -17.45 -16.34
N VAL A 589 -30.60 -17.63 -15.04
CA VAL A 589 -30.26 -16.65 -14.00
C VAL A 589 -29.24 -17.26 -13.06
N ARG A 590 -28.18 -16.50 -12.81
CA ARG A 590 -27.01 -16.95 -12.03
C ARG A 590 -26.78 -16.02 -10.85
N PHE A 591 -26.15 -16.54 -9.80
CA PHE A 591 -25.78 -15.78 -8.60
C PHE A 591 -24.32 -16.02 -8.27
N ILE A 592 -23.58 -14.94 -7.99
CA ILE A 592 -22.34 -14.97 -7.22
C ILE A 592 -22.60 -14.18 -5.95
N ALA A 593 -22.50 -14.83 -4.80
CA ALA A 593 -22.82 -14.22 -3.52
C ALA A 593 -21.64 -14.35 -2.56
N HIS A 594 -21.11 -13.21 -2.11
CA HIS A 594 -19.92 -13.13 -1.26
C HIS A 594 -20.28 -12.84 0.21
N GLY A 595 -19.68 -13.58 1.15
CA GLY A 595 -19.84 -13.36 2.58
C GLY A 595 -21.31 -13.32 3.01
N MET A 596 -21.72 -12.23 3.66
CA MET A 596 -23.11 -11.95 4.06
C MET A 596 -24.11 -12.05 2.89
N GLY A 597 -23.72 -11.71 1.67
CA GLY A 597 -24.56 -11.81 0.48
C GLY A 597 -25.03 -13.24 0.19
N GLY A 598 -24.23 -14.25 0.56
CA GLY A 598 -24.66 -15.64 0.45
C GLY A 598 -25.80 -15.97 1.41
N LEU A 599 -25.82 -15.38 2.60
CA LEU A 599 -26.94 -15.50 3.54
C LEU A 599 -28.18 -14.78 3.01
N VAL A 600 -28.02 -13.64 2.34
CA VAL A 600 -29.12 -12.94 1.65
C VAL A 600 -29.74 -13.85 0.59
N VAL A 601 -28.94 -14.50 -0.26
CA VAL A 601 -29.44 -15.45 -1.27
C VAL A 601 -30.13 -16.64 -0.62
N ARG A 602 -29.55 -17.23 0.43
CA ARG A 602 -30.16 -18.36 1.15
C ARG A 602 -31.49 -17.96 1.80
N ARG A 603 -31.56 -16.77 2.36
CA ARG A 603 -32.79 -16.22 2.93
C ARG A 603 -33.84 -15.96 1.85
N PHE A 604 -33.44 -15.44 0.69
CA PHE A 604 -34.32 -15.29 -0.47
C PHE A 604 -34.90 -16.65 -0.92
N ILE A 605 -34.08 -17.70 -1.01
CA ILE A 605 -34.54 -19.05 -1.37
C ILE A 605 -35.60 -19.55 -0.38
N PHE A 606 -35.37 -19.32 0.92
CA PHE A 606 -36.31 -19.71 1.96
C PHE A 606 -37.62 -18.90 1.90
N ASP A 607 -37.54 -17.59 1.67
CA ASP A 607 -38.70 -16.69 1.65
C ASP A 607 -39.52 -16.78 0.36
N HIS A 608 -38.90 -17.19 -0.74
CA HIS A 608 -39.49 -17.22 -2.08
C HIS A 608 -39.30 -18.57 -2.80
N PRO A 609 -39.79 -19.70 -2.23
CA PRO A 609 -39.59 -21.04 -2.80
C PRO A 609 -40.10 -21.15 -4.24
N THR A 610 -41.23 -20.53 -4.56
CA THR A 610 -41.78 -20.53 -5.94
C THR A 610 -40.90 -19.80 -6.94
N LEU A 611 -40.27 -18.67 -6.57
CA LEU A 611 -39.31 -17.99 -7.46
C LEU A 611 -38.06 -18.84 -7.64
N TRP A 612 -37.61 -19.51 -6.59
CA TRP A 612 -36.47 -20.42 -6.67
C TRP A 612 -36.74 -21.62 -7.58
N GLU A 613 -37.91 -22.25 -7.48
CA GLU A 613 -38.34 -23.33 -8.38
C GLU A 613 -38.33 -22.88 -9.85
N GLN A 614 -38.84 -21.67 -10.14
CA GLN A 614 -38.81 -21.09 -11.48
C GLN A 614 -37.39 -20.87 -12.00
N LEU A 615 -36.46 -20.46 -11.14
CA LEU A 615 -35.04 -20.31 -11.49
C LEU A 615 -34.39 -21.67 -11.78
N CYS A 616 -34.66 -22.67 -10.94
CA CYS A 616 -34.14 -24.03 -11.08
C CYS A 616 -34.68 -24.73 -12.33
N ALA A 617 -35.91 -24.42 -12.75
CA ALA A 617 -36.50 -24.95 -13.99
C ALA A 617 -35.79 -24.44 -15.26
N ARG A 618 -35.02 -23.35 -15.19
CA ARG A 618 -34.25 -22.81 -16.33
C ARG A 618 -32.89 -23.51 -16.46
N PRO A 619 -32.63 -24.25 -17.56
CA PRO A 619 -31.34 -24.92 -17.76
C PRO A 619 -30.18 -23.92 -17.75
N GLY A 620 -29.15 -24.20 -16.94
CA GLY A 620 -27.95 -23.35 -16.85
C GLY A 620 -28.00 -22.25 -15.79
N SER A 621 -29.09 -22.14 -15.02
CA SER A 621 -29.12 -21.34 -13.78
C SER A 621 -28.20 -21.95 -12.72
N ARG A 622 -27.43 -21.12 -12.01
CA ARG A 622 -26.39 -21.56 -11.06
C ARG A 622 -26.27 -20.57 -9.89
N CYS A 623 -25.84 -21.04 -8.73
CA CYS A 623 -25.53 -20.20 -7.58
C CYS A 623 -24.16 -20.57 -7.03
N ILE A 624 -23.29 -19.58 -6.85
CA ILE A 624 -21.98 -19.70 -6.22
C ILE A 624 -22.02 -18.91 -4.91
N LEU A 625 -21.65 -19.57 -3.82
CA LEU A 625 -21.50 -18.98 -2.50
C LEU A 625 -20.01 -18.88 -2.18
N LEU A 626 -19.49 -17.67 -2.02
CA LEU A 626 -18.08 -17.38 -1.75
C LEU A 626 -17.92 -16.97 -0.30
N GLY A 627 -17.22 -17.80 0.50
CA GLY A 627 -16.92 -17.49 1.90
C GLY A 627 -18.15 -17.21 2.77
N THR A 628 -19.30 -17.79 2.44
CA THR A 628 -20.56 -17.49 3.14
C THR A 628 -20.56 -18.07 4.55
N PRO A 629 -20.73 -17.23 5.59
CA PRO A 629 -20.69 -17.68 6.99
C PRO A 629 -22.02 -18.33 7.38
N ASN A 630 -22.29 -19.54 6.88
CA ASN A 630 -23.56 -20.27 7.07
C ASN A 630 -23.94 -20.48 8.55
N HIS A 631 -22.96 -20.47 9.45
CA HIS A 631 -23.14 -20.60 10.90
C HIS A 631 -22.61 -19.38 11.68
N GLY A 632 -22.49 -18.23 11.01
CA GLY A 632 -21.89 -17.02 11.57
C GLY A 632 -20.36 -16.99 11.48
N SER A 633 -19.75 -15.94 12.04
CA SER A 633 -18.34 -15.58 11.89
C SER A 633 -17.74 -15.13 13.21
N HIS A 634 -16.59 -15.71 13.59
CA HIS A 634 -15.82 -15.24 14.74
C HIS A 634 -15.22 -13.84 14.52
N ALA A 635 -15.00 -13.42 13.27
CA ALA A 635 -14.56 -12.06 12.96
C ALA A 635 -15.58 -11.00 13.42
N THR A 636 -16.88 -11.34 13.45
CA THR A 636 -17.92 -10.47 14.02
C THR A 636 -17.74 -10.31 15.54
N VAL A 637 -17.28 -11.35 16.24
CA VAL A 637 -16.98 -11.29 17.67
C VAL A 637 -15.77 -10.41 17.92
N GLU A 638 -14.70 -10.59 17.14
CA GLU A 638 -13.49 -9.76 17.21
C GLU A 638 -13.79 -8.29 16.93
N LEU A 639 -14.69 -8.01 15.97
CA LEU A 639 -15.16 -6.67 15.66
C LEU A 639 -15.84 -6.02 16.86
N LEU A 640 -16.80 -6.73 17.47
CA LEU A 640 -17.54 -6.24 18.65
C LEU A 640 -16.69 -6.15 19.92
N LEU A 641 -15.55 -6.83 19.97
CA LEU A 641 -14.54 -6.69 21.03
C LEU A 641 -13.51 -5.58 20.72
N GLY A 642 -13.60 -4.91 19.57
CA GLY A 642 -12.60 -3.95 19.11
C GLY A 642 -11.22 -4.57 18.86
N ALA A 643 -11.14 -5.89 18.67
CA ALA A 643 -9.91 -6.63 18.39
C ALA A 643 -9.63 -6.74 16.88
N ALA A 644 -10.66 -6.62 16.04
CA ALA A 644 -10.50 -6.68 14.58
C ALA A 644 -9.63 -5.51 14.07
N SER A 645 -8.64 -5.84 13.23
CA SER A 645 -7.72 -4.85 12.63
C SER A 645 -8.46 -3.79 11.82
N SER A 646 -9.52 -4.18 11.08
CA SER A 646 -10.34 -3.28 10.27
C SER A 646 -11.06 -2.21 11.10
N VAL A 647 -11.58 -2.55 12.27
CA VAL A 647 -12.25 -1.58 13.16
C VAL A 647 -11.25 -0.70 13.90
N ARG A 648 -10.08 -1.23 14.25
CA ARG A 648 -8.97 -0.40 14.76
C ARG A 648 -8.48 0.59 13.71
N GLN A 649 -8.34 0.18 12.47
CA GLN A 649 -7.97 1.05 11.34
C GLN A 649 -9.04 2.13 11.11
N LEU A 650 -10.33 1.76 11.16
CA LEU A 650 -11.41 2.72 11.00
C LEU A 650 -11.46 3.74 12.15
N ALA A 651 -11.21 3.32 13.39
CA ALA A 651 -11.09 4.20 14.54
C ALA A 651 -9.85 5.10 14.52
N LEU A 652 -8.81 4.75 13.76
CA LEU A 652 -7.66 5.64 13.53
C LEU A 652 -7.95 6.70 12.46
N LEU A 653 -8.85 6.40 11.53
CA LEU A 653 -9.32 7.35 10.53
C LEU A 653 -10.31 8.35 11.12
N ASP A 654 -11.12 7.93 12.10
CA ASP A 654 -12.04 8.83 12.82
C ASP A 654 -11.30 9.61 13.93
N ARG A 655 -11.07 10.91 13.72
CA ARG A 655 -10.39 11.78 14.70
C ARG A 655 -11.28 12.21 15.87
N GLU A 656 -12.60 12.04 15.76
CA GLU A 656 -13.56 12.50 16.76
C GLU A 656 -13.99 11.39 17.72
N HIS A 657 -14.04 10.13 17.25
CA HIS A 657 -14.56 9.01 18.03
C HIS A 657 -13.49 8.03 18.48
N ALA A 658 -13.53 7.64 19.75
CA ALA A 658 -12.70 6.57 20.28
C ALA A 658 -13.15 5.20 19.75
N LEU A 659 -12.23 4.22 19.76
CA LEU A 659 -12.49 2.83 19.33
C LEU A 659 -13.80 2.24 19.92
N GLN A 660 -14.10 2.52 21.19
CA GLN A 660 -15.32 2.01 21.81
C GLN A 660 -16.60 2.59 21.18
N GLN A 661 -16.62 3.87 20.83
CA GLN A 661 -17.76 4.51 20.18
C GLN A 661 -17.98 3.96 18.77
N VAL A 662 -16.89 3.68 18.05
CA VAL A 662 -16.93 2.97 16.75
C VAL A 662 -17.51 1.56 16.93
N VAL A 663 -17.08 0.82 17.94
CA VAL A 663 -17.62 -0.51 18.26
C VAL A 663 -19.11 -0.46 18.61
N ASP A 664 -19.53 0.50 19.44
CA ASP A 664 -20.92 0.68 19.86
C ASP A 664 -21.84 0.99 18.67
N LEU A 665 -21.37 1.79 17.72
CA LEU A 665 -22.04 2.05 16.46
C LEU A 665 -22.30 0.76 15.68
N PHE A 666 -21.26 -0.06 15.45
CA PHE A 666 -21.41 -1.33 14.72
C PHE A 666 -22.30 -2.32 15.47
N ALA A 667 -22.24 -2.35 16.80
CA ALA A 667 -23.12 -3.15 17.64
C ALA A 667 -24.61 -2.79 17.46
N GLY A 668 -24.91 -1.58 16.98
CA GLY A 668 -26.24 -1.14 16.62
C GLY A 668 -26.80 -1.69 15.31
N PHE A 669 -26.00 -2.38 14.47
CA PHE A 669 -26.43 -2.84 13.15
C PHE A 669 -26.98 -4.28 13.17
N PRO A 670 -28.31 -4.49 12.94
CA PRO A 670 -28.90 -5.83 12.93
C PRO A 670 -28.24 -6.79 11.94
N GLY A 671 -27.84 -6.29 10.76
CA GLY A 671 -27.18 -7.10 9.74
C GLY A 671 -25.85 -7.70 10.22
N LEU A 672 -25.10 -6.98 11.06
CA LEU A 672 -23.87 -7.47 11.67
C LEU A 672 -24.16 -8.50 12.77
N LEU A 673 -25.15 -8.23 13.63
CA LEU A 673 -25.51 -9.14 14.73
C LEU A 673 -26.04 -10.49 14.24
N GLU A 674 -26.66 -10.53 13.06
CA GLU A 674 -27.09 -11.76 12.40
C GLU A 674 -25.92 -12.62 11.88
N LEU A 675 -24.68 -12.08 11.86
CA LEU A 675 -23.46 -12.82 11.51
C LEU A 675 -22.77 -13.46 12.73
N LEU A 676 -23.32 -13.31 13.94
CA LEU A 676 -22.72 -13.91 15.13
C LEU A 676 -22.67 -15.44 15.05
N PRO A 677 -21.60 -16.06 15.56
CA PRO A 677 -21.44 -17.51 15.48
C PRO A 677 -22.53 -18.22 16.27
N GLN A 678 -23.15 -19.21 15.65
CA GLN A 678 -24.10 -20.11 16.29
C GLN A 678 -23.37 -21.34 16.83
N GLN A 679 -23.85 -21.89 17.95
CA GLN A 679 -23.26 -23.09 18.53
C GLN A 679 -23.39 -24.27 17.56
N VAL A 680 -22.26 -24.82 17.13
CA VAL A 680 -22.23 -26.02 16.28
C VAL A 680 -22.36 -27.24 17.18
N ARG A 681 -23.11 -28.25 16.73
CA ARG A 681 -23.35 -29.49 17.50
C ARG A 681 -22.08 -30.27 17.87
N ASP A 682 -20.94 -29.98 17.24
CA ASP A 682 -19.69 -30.75 17.36
C ASP A 682 -18.56 -30.06 18.15
N GLY A 683 -18.88 -29.17 19.10
CA GLY A 683 -17.93 -28.77 20.15
C GLY A 683 -17.26 -27.40 20.05
N SER A 684 -17.84 -26.42 19.33
CA SER A 684 -17.50 -25.02 19.56
C SER A 684 -18.29 -24.47 20.76
N ASP A 685 -17.59 -24.00 21.80
CA ASP A 685 -18.20 -23.57 23.08
C ASP A 685 -18.80 -22.15 23.06
N PHE A 686 -18.63 -21.38 21.98
CA PHE A 686 -19.05 -19.98 21.93
C PHE A 686 -20.29 -19.75 21.05
N ASN A 687 -21.41 -19.42 21.68
CA ASN A 687 -22.64 -18.97 21.02
C ASN A 687 -22.76 -17.45 21.12
N GLY A 688 -22.53 -16.74 20.01
CA GLY A 688 -22.59 -15.28 19.95
C GLY A 688 -23.98 -14.69 20.22
N HIS A 689 -25.06 -15.48 20.16
CA HIS A 689 -26.40 -15.03 20.53
C HIS A 689 -26.72 -15.22 22.02
N SER A 690 -25.81 -15.81 22.79
CA SER A 690 -25.99 -16.05 24.23
C SER A 690 -25.37 -14.92 25.05
N ALA A 691 -26.19 -14.19 25.80
CA ALA A 691 -25.71 -13.19 26.77
C ALA A 691 -24.73 -13.80 27.79
N THR A 692 -24.90 -15.08 28.15
CA THR A 692 -24.02 -15.81 29.07
C THR A 692 -22.63 -16.04 28.45
N ALA A 693 -22.54 -16.27 27.14
CA ALA A 693 -21.27 -16.46 26.44
C ALA A 693 -20.43 -15.17 26.44
N TRP A 694 -21.07 -14.02 26.19
CA TRP A 694 -20.43 -12.70 26.27
C TRP A 694 -19.95 -12.35 27.69
N ARG A 695 -20.73 -12.68 28.72
CA ARG A 695 -20.30 -12.50 30.12
C ARG A 695 -19.05 -13.33 30.44
N ARG A 696 -18.96 -14.56 29.96
CA ARG A 696 -17.76 -15.42 30.14
C ARG A 696 -16.53 -14.84 29.46
N LEU A 697 -16.65 -14.34 28.22
CA LEU A 697 -15.56 -13.67 27.52
C LEU A 697 -15.07 -12.41 28.25
N ASN A 698 -16.00 -11.58 28.75
CA ASN A 698 -15.64 -10.36 29.47
C ASN A 698 -14.91 -10.66 30.79
N ILE A 699 -15.32 -11.73 31.50
CA ILE A 699 -14.62 -12.22 32.70
C ILE A 699 -13.22 -12.75 32.37
N ALA A 700 -13.05 -13.49 31.27
CA ALA A 700 -11.75 -13.99 30.84
C ALA A 700 -10.78 -12.87 30.44
N ALA A 701 -11.27 -11.82 29.76
CA ALA A 701 -10.47 -10.64 29.39
C ALA A 701 -10.01 -9.81 30.60
N HIS A 702 -10.75 -9.86 31.72
CA HIS A 702 -10.43 -9.16 32.97
C HIS A 702 -9.79 -10.06 34.04
N CYS A 703 -9.50 -11.33 33.76
CA CYS A 703 -8.87 -12.24 34.71
C CYS A 703 -7.33 -12.13 34.62
N PRO A 704 -6.63 -11.60 35.63
CA PRO A 704 -5.18 -11.57 35.66
C PRO A 704 -4.67 -12.97 36.07
N GLN A 705 -4.64 -13.91 35.12
CA GLN A 705 -3.96 -15.19 35.32
C GLN A 705 -2.98 -15.47 34.17
N ARG A 706 -1.90 -14.70 34.15
CA ARG A 706 -0.57 -15.28 33.99
C ARG A 706 -0.17 -15.86 35.35
N ARG A 707 -0.40 -17.15 35.56
CA ARG A 707 0.35 -18.05 36.45
C ARG A 707 -0.16 -19.47 36.22
N CYS A 708 0.43 -20.12 35.23
CA CYS A 708 0.97 -21.48 35.28
C CYS A 708 1.81 -21.70 34.03
#